data_AF-A0AAU7CSV6-F1
#
_entry.id   AF-A0AAU7CSV6-F1
#
_cell.length_a   1.000
_cell.length_b   1.000
_cell.length_c   1.000
_cell.angle_alpha   90.00
_cell.angle_beta   90.00
_cell.angle_gamma   90.00
#
_symmetry.space_group_name_H-M   'P 1'
#
loop_
_entity.id
_entity.type
_entity.pdbx_description
1 polymer ?
#
loop_
_entity_poly.entity_id
_entity_poly.type
_entity_poly.pdbx_seq_one_letter_code
_entity_poly.pdbx_strand_id
1 'polypeptide(L)'
;MNSSQGRRTAMPCLETLESRMMLTAAPAVVSAVAADRRYVDALVGQADSSQPSLETIRDRMTSALARGASRERVVRLMLESTPADQDQVRGVYRLMLHRDPTPQELRRGKAVLDNGQDIRVLAKRLAGSAGYYTQVGGGTTAGFVTALDRTLLGRNPTDAELARALTEVERPGGRRRFAASVIDGLEFRTNMAQATLAEQGRQPTAAELARAVRILAAPGGYLRLQTQVLGSKVVYDQLSVAPPIRTETPRAGDSPAPLSLVPSFTSGAASLVAPPTDGSYPIAVAGADGSFFVGGPGGLLIYHPTGLYWSSFGDGEPVLSASAISDNEIWVIEGPTGGQPTLVHYVAGQAVTVPTLPSGTVPHQISAATDGTIWFVDSNGSILTLSAVATAWTPMSGPGGAPVSAVAVGSAGNTWALSGPAGATQLYRYTTTYGWIPDPSFTPGVLDSIYACADGSSWAAGNGQAYVHPVFGFWYGVNSATISGNLVSLAPYSQLQAFNATTPAGGGSAAYSLATIGLVDQQPDTSFPTWTPNQQLIYNYISQAVLQLDYPGGLRALYGSQGSSADSWGNLIDQMSVPSQFTSADWDVVVVQLLREFEAVTDVENLFTQINGLNSAIESAQALDIPGIQSIITASNPGPNTSTYIRLALEGLVEAVVAGIGVVAGPEAAVAAAVINSALTAAASEVEASLGGGGGNGAAIQYGEFTQTQAQVFSTAAGINGGYEQSILGDYGRLMEVSYLINSGTWYWSPTLTNDLVNAATPIYQVYDYLSLLPAQWQVVEFEYTDYFHVSISKVVNAFGFESYATVTTENGHHLGAPKYDILFSNQVGAQTNLNKAPFVSFGPYPTSTLINTIGSLPGLSINDFWSRSNGWDNVRYVRAPSQPEGS
;
A
#
# COMPACT_ATOMS: atom_id res chain seq x y z
N MET A 1 10.22 -35.98 -98.68
CA MET A 1 9.31 -36.93 -98.01
C MET A 1 9.40 -36.68 -96.51
N ASN A 2 8.25 -36.60 -95.84
CA ASN A 2 8.00 -36.39 -94.41
C ASN A 2 9.16 -36.67 -93.43
N SER A 3 9.41 -35.75 -92.49
CA SER A 3 9.31 -36.02 -91.04
C SER A 3 9.91 -34.92 -90.15
N SER A 4 9.17 -34.61 -89.08
CA SER A 4 9.59 -34.11 -87.76
C SER A 4 10.31 -32.76 -87.64
N GLN A 5 9.55 -31.75 -87.20
CA GLN A 5 10.06 -30.52 -86.60
C GLN A 5 10.73 -30.83 -85.24
N GLY A 6 12.05 -30.63 -85.18
CA GLY A 6 12.84 -30.70 -83.94
C GLY A 6 12.96 -29.33 -83.28
N ARG A 7 12.47 -29.23 -82.04
CA ARG A 7 12.72 -28.12 -81.09
C ARG A 7 14.22 -27.89 -80.93
N ARG A 8 14.68 -26.67 -81.20
CA ARG A 8 15.94 -26.13 -80.69
C ARG A 8 15.64 -25.03 -79.68
N THR A 9 16.14 -25.25 -78.48
CA THR A 9 16.18 -24.37 -77.31
C THR A 9 16.93 -23.08 -77.64
N ALA A 10 16.20 -21.95 -77.67
CA ALA A 10 16.75 -20.62 -77.55
C ALA A 10 16.41 -20.09 -76.15
N MET A 11 17.43 -19.79 -75.35
CA MET A 11 17.26 -19.17 -74.03
C MET A 11 16.71 -17.74 -74.20
N PRO A 12 15.61 -17.36 -73.52
CA PRO A 12 15.23 -15.97 -73.39
C PRO A 12 16.17 -15.27 -72.41
N CYS A 13 16.68 -14.13 -72.83
CA CYS A 13 17.46 -13.19 -72.01
C CYS A 13 16.56 -12.70 -70.86
N LEU A 14 17.05 -12.79 -69.62
CA LEU A 14 16.41 -12.16 -68.44
C LEU A 14 16.44 -10.63 -68.62
N GLU A 15 15.28 -10.00 -68.75
CA GLU A 15 15.15 -8.57 -68.48
C GLU A 15 15.38 -8.32 -66.99
N THR A 16 16.19 -7.31 -66.68
CA THR A 16 16.54 -6.89 -65.33
C THR A 16 15.31 -6.27 -64.68
N LEU A 17 14.76 -6.93 -63.65
CA LEU A 17 13.69 -6.37 -62.81
C LEU A 17 14.19 -5.07 -62.17
N GLU A 18 13.60 -3.94 -62.57
CA GLU A 18 13.77 -2.68 -61.85
C GLU A 18 13.36 -2.87 -60.39
N SER A 19 14.26 -2.52 -59.48
CA SER A 19 14.01 -2.57 -58.04
C SER A 19 12.92 -1.57 -57.68
N ARG A 20 11.69 -2.05 -57.48
CA ARG A 20 10.66 -1.29 -56.79
C ARG A 20 11.14 -1.10 -55.35
N MET A 21 11.73 0.06 -55.05
CA MET A 21 11.94 0.49 -53.67
C MET A 21 10.59 0.47 -52.97
N MET A 22 10.38 -0.49 -52.07
CA MET A 22 9.29 -0.40 -51.11
C MET A 22 9.49 0.87 -50.31
N LEU A 23 8.55 1.81 -50.43
CA LEU A 23 8.49 3.00 -49.61
C LEU A 23 8.35 2.53 -48.16
N THR A 24 9.44 2.54 -47.39
CA THR A 24 9.37 2.31 -45.95
C THR A 24 8.53 3.43 -45.34
N ALA A 25 7.46 3.05 -44.63
CA ALA A 25 6.58 4.01 -43.98
C ALA A 25 7.39 4.93 -43.05
N ALA A 26 7.14 6.24 -43.12
CA ALA A 26 7.87 7.22 -42.33
C ALA A 26 7.75 6.92 -40.82
N PRO A 27 8.80 7.14 -40.00
CA PRO A 27 8.82 6.82 -38.56
C PRO A 27 7.64 7.38 -37.76
N ALA A 28 7.08 8.52 -38.18
CA ALA A 28 5.91 9.15 -37.56
C ALA A 28 4.61 8.33 -37.68
N VAL A 29 4.47 7.48 -38.70
CA VAL A 29 3.28 6.63 -38.88
C VAL A 29 3.32 5.45 -37.91
N VAL A 30 4.51 4.91 -37.63
CA VAL A 30 4.69 3.78 -36.71
C VAL A 30 4.45 4.19 -35.26
N SER A 31 4.84 5.41 -34.86
CA SER A 31 4.60 5.91 -33.50
C SER A 31 3.12 6.20 -33.23
N ALA A 32 2.38 6.71 -34.22
CA ALA A 32 0.95 6.99 -34.09
C ALA A 32 0.12 5.71 -33.92
N VAL A 33 0.39 4.65 -34.67
CA VAL A 33 -0.30 3.36 -34.53
C VAL A 33 -0.04 2.73 -33.16
N ALA A 34 1.17 2.85 -32.62
CA ALA A 34 1.50 2.37 -31.28
C ALA A 34 0.79 3.17 -30.18
N ALA A 35 0.67 4.49 -30.33
CA ALA A 35 -0.09 5.36 -29.43
C ALA A 35 -1.59 5.03 -29.44
N ASP A 36 -2.15 4.84 -30.64
CA ASP A 36 -3.55 4.44 -30.81
C ASP A 36 -3.82 3.05 -30.23
N ARG A 37 -2.89 2.10 -30.38
CA ARG A 37 -3.00 0.77 -29.78
C ARG A 37 -3.02 0.84 -28.26
N ARG A 38 -2.10 1.58 -27.63
CA ARG A 38 -2.08 1.76 -26.17
C ARG A 38 -3.33 2.43 -25.63
N TYR A 39 -3.81 3.46 -26.32
CA TYR A 39 -5.08 4.10 -25.98
C TYR A 39 -6.25 3.11 -26.02
N VAL A 40 -6.34 2.29 -27.07
CA VAL A 40 -7.38 1.25 -27.17
C VAL A 40 -7.19 0.16 -26.11
N ASP A 41 -5.96 -0.24 -25.82
CA ASP A 41 -5.66 -1.26 -24.80
C ASP A 41 -6.05 -0.78 -23.40
N ALA A 42 -5.78 0.47 -23.07
CA ALA A 42 -6.18 1.07 -21.79
C ALA A 42 -7.71 1.21 -21.67
N LEU A 43 -8.39 1.57 -22.75
CA LEU A 43 -9.85 1.62 -22.78
C LEU A 43 -10.48 0.23 -22.66
N VAL A 44 -9.87 -0.79 -23.26
CA VAL A 44 -10.32 -2.19 -23.18
C VAL A 44 -9.98 -2.81 -21.83
N GLY A 45 -8.87 -2.43 -21.19
CA GLY A 45 -8.48 -2.92 -19.86
C GLY A 45 -9.42 -2.51 -18.74
N GLN A 46 -10.34 -1.56 -18.99
CA GLN A 46 -11.45 -1.26 -18.09
C GLN A 46 -12.64 -2.23 -18.24
N ALA A 47 -12.66 -3.05 -19.30
CA ALA A 47 -13.65 -4.11 -19.52
C ALA A 47 -13.02 -5.47 -19.18
N ASP A 48 -13.84 -6.40 -18.70
CA ASP A 48 -13.42 -7.75 -18.27
C ASP A 48 -12.56 -8.46 -19.35
N SER A 49 -11.25 -8.58 -19.10
CA SER A 49 -10.25 -9.07 -20.07
C SER A 49 -10.40 -10.54 -20.45
N SER A 50 -11.27 -11.30 -19.78
CA SER A 50 -11.46 -12.74 -19.97
C SER A 50 -12.18 -13.11 -21.28
N GLN A 51 -12.80 -12.15 -21.99
CA GLN A 51 -13.58 -12.48 -23.18
C GLN A 51 -12.75 -12.49 -24.49
N PRO A 52 -12.71 -13.61 -25.25
CA PRO A 52 -11.98 -13.71 -26.54
C PRO A 52 -12.50 -12.73 -27.61
N SER A 53 -13.67 -12.13 -27.41
CA SER A 53 -14.21 -11.08 -28.28
C SER A 53 -13.44 -9.76 -28.19
N LEU A 54 -12.69 -9.53 -27.10
CA LEU A 54 -11.99 -8.27 -26.85
C LEU A 54 -10.80 -8.06 -27.78
N GLU A 55 -10.07 -9.11 -28.15
CA GLU A 55 -8.96 -8.98 -29.10
C GLU A 55 -9.46 -8.54 -30.49
N THR A 56 -10.58 -9.12 -30.93
CA THR A 56 -11.23 -8.71 -32.19
C THR A 56 -11.74 -7.26 -32.13
N ILE A 57 -12.30 -6.83 -30.99
CA ILE A 57 -12.75 -5.45 -30.76
C ILE A 57 -11.55 -4.50 -30.79
N ARG A 58 -10.48 -4.83 -30.07
CA ARG A 58 -9.23 -4.08 -29.95
C ARG A 58 -8.60 -3.85 -31.33
N ASP A 59 -8.47 -4.88 -32.15
CA ASP A 59 -7.93 -4.77 -33.50
C ASP A 59 -8.81 -3.93 -34.41
N ARG A 60 -10.13 -4.08 -34.31
CA ARG A 60 -11.10 -3.29 -35.07
C ARG A 60 -11.04 -1.80 -34.70
N MET A 61 -10.90 -1.47 -33.42
CA MET A 61 -10.81 -0.10 -32.91
C MET A 61 -9.48 0.55 -33.26
N THR A 62 -8.38 -0.16 -33.06
CA THR A 62 -7.04 0.29 -33.48
C THR A 62 -7.03 0.59 -34.98
N SER A 63 -7.60 -0.31 -35.78
CA SER A 63 -7.73 -0.13 -37.22
C SER A 63 -8.66 1.03 -37.60
N ALA A 64 -9.66 1.35 -36.78
CA ALA A 64 -10.55 2.49 -37.02
C ALA A 64 -9.83 3.82 -36.78
N LEU A 65 -9.05 3.94 -35.70
CA LEU A 65 -8.20 5.11 -35.44
C LEU A 65 -7.18 5.31 -36.56
N ALA A 66 -6.51 4.23 -36.98
CA ALA A 66 -5.54 4.27 -38.08
C ALA A 66 -6.15 4.72 -39.43
N ARG A 67 -7.47 4.52 -39.63
CA ARG A 67 -8.22 5.00 -40.81
C ARG A 67 -8.82 6.41 -40.63
N GLY A 68 -8.48 7.11 -39.55
CA GLY A 68 -8.94 8.47 -39.26
C GLY A 68 -10.32 8.55 -38.62
N ALA A 69 -10.83 7.49 -37.99
CA ALA A 69 -12.00 7.62 -37.13
C ALA A 69 -11.70 8.53 -35.93
N SER A 70 -12.67 9.35 -35.51
CA SER A 70 -12.52 10.13 -34.28
C SER A 70 -12.47 9.20 -33.06
N ARG A 71 -11.76 9.63 -32.01
CA ARG A 71 -11.68 8.91 -30.73
C ARG A 71 -13.05 8.71 -30.10
N GLU A 72 -13.91 9.74 -30.15
CA GLU A 72 -15.32 9.65 -29.76
C GLU A 72 -16.06 8.54 -30.51
N ARG A 73 -15.84 8.39 -31.83
CA ARG A 73 -16.46 7.30 -32.59
C ARG A 73 -15.96 5.94 -32.15
N VAL A 74 -14.68 5.81 -31.83
CA VAL A 74 -14.06 4.55 -31.39
C VAL A 74 -14.52 4.15 -29.99
N VAL A 75 -14.50 5.09 -29.05
CA VAL A 75 -15.07 4.92 -27.70
C VAL A 75 -16.54 4.55 -27.78
N ARG A 76 -17.32 5.23 -28.62
CA ARG A 76 -18.73 4.90 -28.79
C ARG A 76 -18.94 3.47 -29.27
N LEU A 77 -18.19 3.03 -30.27
CA LEU A 77 -18.26 1.66 -30.78
C LEU A 77 -17.84 0.62 -29.72
N MET A 78 -16.97 1.00 -28.80
CA MET A 78 -16.56 0.16 -27.68
C MET A 78 -17.64 0.11 -26.59
N LEU A 79 -18.19 1.25 -26.19
CA LEU A 79 -19.27 1.33 -25.20
C LEU A 79 -20.58 0.70 -25.68
N GLU A 80 -20.81 0.63 -26.99
CA GLU A 80 -21.94 -0.07 -27.63
C GLU A 80 -21.61 -1.55 -27.98
N SER A 81 -20.48 -2.07 -27.51
CA SER A 81 -20.12 -3.48 -27.72
C SER A 81 -20.86 -4.39 -26.74
N THR A 82 -21.13 -5.64 -27.16
CA THR A 82 -21.82 -6.63 -26.30
C THR A 82 -21.16 -6.80 -24.92
N PRO A 83 -19.82 -6.91 -24.79
CA PRO A 83 -19.19 -7.01 -23.48
C PRO A 83 -19.42 -5.76 -22.62
N ALA A 84 -19.24 -4.57 -23.19
CA ALA A 84 -19.46 -3.31 -22.48
C ALA A 84 -20.92 -3.16 -22.01
N ASP A 85 -21.89 -3.56 -22.84
CA ASP A 85 -23.31 -3.58 -22.47
C ASP A 85 -23.57 -4.54 -21.30
N GLN A 86 -22.93 -5.72 -21.28
CA GLN A 86 -23.07 -6.69 -20.20
C GLN A 86 -22.51 -6.14 -18.89
N ASP A 87 -21.35 -5.49 -18.94
CA ASP A 87 -20.69 -4.92 -17.76
C ASP A 87 -21.47 -3.73 -17.20
N GLN A 88 -22.00 -2.86 -18.07
CA GLN A 88 -22.90 -1.78 -17.64
C GLN A 88 -24.16 -2.33 -16.94
N VAL A 89 -24.73 -3.41 -17.47
CA VAL A 89 -25.89 -4.07 -16.85
C VAL A 89 -25.51 -4.65 -15.49
N ARG A 90 -24.39 -5.38 -15.37
CA ARG A 90 -23.89 -5.92 -14.10
C ARG A 90 -23.65 -4.82 -13.06
N GLY A 91 -22.96 -3.75 -13.45
CA GLY A 91 -22.69 -2.60 -12.60
C GLY A 91 -23.97 -1.98 -12.03
N VAL A 92 -25.01 -1.82 -12.85
CA VAL A 92 -26.31 -1.32 -12.37
C VAL A 92 -27.04 -2.32 -11.47
N TYR A 93 -26.89 -3.62 -11.68
CA TYR A 93 -27.44 -4.62 -10.76
C TYR A 93 -26.72 -4.64 -9.41
N ARG A 94 -25.38 -4.54 -9.40
CA ARG A 94 -24.59 -4.45 -8.16
C ARG A 94 -24.94 -3.18 -7.40
N LEU A 95 -25.00 -2.04 -8.09
CA LEU A 95 -25.37 -0.76 -7.48
C LEU A 95 -26.78 -0.80 -6.90
N MET A 96 -27.76 -1.32 -7.65
CA MET A 96 -29.17 -1.22 -7.25
C MET A 96 -29.62 -2.37 -6.36
N LEU A 97 -29.15 -3.59 -6.56
CA LEU A 97 -29.66 -4.78 -5.86
C LEU A 97 -28.60 -5.49 -5.00
N HIS A 98 -27.37 -4.95 -4.95
CA HIS A 98 -26.25 -5.50 -4.19
C HIS A 98 -25.94 -6.96 -4.54
N ARG A 99 -26.15 -7.32 -5.80
CA ARG A 99 -25.86 -8.64 -6.37
C ARG A 99 -25.67 -8.56 -7.87
N ASP A 100 -25.10 -9.61 -8.45
CA ASP A 100 -25.06 -9.77 -9.89
C ASP A 100 -26.42 -10.13 -10.49
N PRO A 101 -26.66 -9.76 -11.77
CA PRO A 101 -27.85 -10.18 -12.49
C PRO A 101 -27.78 -11.67 -12.79
N THR A 102 -28.91 -12.37 -12.65
CA THR A 102 -29.06 -13.72 -13.22
C THR A 102 -28.92 -13.67 -14.75
N PRO A 103 -28.62 -14.79 -15.45
CA PRO A 103 -28.50 -14.79 -16.91
C PRO A 103 -29.75 -14.27 -17.63
N GLN A 104 -30.95 -14.51 -17.09
CA GLN A 104 -32.19 -13.96 -17.64
C GLN A 104 -32.30 -12.45 -17.44
N GLU A 105 -31.89 -11.95 -16.28
CA GLU A 105 -31.85 -10.52 -15.95
C GLU A 105 -30.82 -9.79 -16.81
N LEU A 106 -29.63 -10.37 -17.00
CA LEU A 106 -28.59 -9.84 -17.87
C LEU A 106 -29.09 -9.70 -19.31
N ARG A 107 -29.74 -10.74 -19.87
CA ARG A 107 -30.37 -10.67 -21.20
C ARG A 107 -31.44 -9.58 -21.28
N ARG A 108 -32.27 -9.42 -20.24
CA ARG A 108 -33.31 -8.37 -20.19
C ARG A 108 -32.71 -6.97 -20.06
N GLY A 109 -31.63 -6.82 -19.29
CA GLY A 109 -30.90 -5.57 -19.15
C GLY A 109 -30.22 -5.18 -20.45
N LYS A 110 -29.56 -6.13 -21.12
CA LYS A 110 -28.96 -5.91 -22.43
C LYS A 110 -30.01 -5.50 -23.47
N ALA A 111 -31.18 -6.13 -23.47
CA ALA A 111 -32.27 -5.74 -24.36
C ALA A 111 -32.73 -4.28 -24.14
N VAL A 112 -32.53 -3.68 -22.96
CA VAL A 112 -32.76 -2.23 -22.76
C VAL A 112 -31.76 -1.42 -23.59
N LEU A 113 -30.48 -1.77 -23.53
CA LEU A 113 -29.40 -1.11 -24.27
C LEU A 113 -29.50 -1.35 -25.79
N ASP A 114 -29.81 -2.57 -26.21
CA ASP A 114 -30.01 -2.94 -27.64
C ASP A 114 -31.14 -2.14 -28.30
N ASN A 115 -32.13 -1.69 -27.52
CA ASN A 115 -33.21 -0.81 -27.99
C ASN A 115 -32.80 0.68 -28.01
N GLY A 116 -31.51 0.99 -27.84
CA GLY A 116 -30.98 2.35 -27.78
C GLY A 116 -31.40 3.13 -26.53
N GLN A 117 -31.86 2.44 -25.48
CA GLN A 117 -32.23 3.10 -24.23
C GLN A 117 -31.01 3.37 -23.36
N ASP A 118 -31.11 4.39 -22.54
CA ASP A 118 -30.06 4.77 -21.59
C ASP A 118 -30.03 3.77 -20.42
N ILE A 119 -28.84 3.46 -19.90
CA ILE A 119 -28.66 2.58 -18.73
C ILE A 119 -29.47 3.06 -17.51
N ARG A 120 -29.73 4.38 -17.40
CA ARG A 120 -30.62 4.95 -16.38
C ARG A 120 -32.04 4.42 -16.46
N VAL A 121 -32.52 3.99 -17.63
CA VAL A 121 -33.82 3.34 -17.79
C VAL A 121 -33.84 1.99 -17.06
N LEU A 122 -32.74 1.23 -17.14
CA LEU A 122 -32.57 0.00 -16.36
C LEU A 122 -32.51 0.32 -14.86
N ALA A 123 -31.70 1.30 -14.45
CA ALA A 123 -31.61 1.72 -13.04
C ALA A 123 -32.99 2.11 -12.46
N LYS A 124 -33.79 2.90 -13.19
CA LYS A 124 -35.19 3.24 -12.79
C LYS A 124 -36.07 2.01 -12.63
N ARG A 125 -35.90 1.02 -13.50
CA ARG A 125 -36.67 -0.23 -13.45
C ARG A 125 -36.30 -1.08 -12.24
N LEU A 126 -35.00 -1.18 -11.94
CA LEU A 126 -34.50 -1.93 -10.78
C LEU A 126 -34.84 -1.23 -9.47
N ALA A 127 -34.59 0.09 -9.39
CA ALA A 127 -35.00 0.93 -8.27
C ALA A 127 -36.47 0.74 -7.92
N GLY A 128 -37.37 0.81 -8.89
CA GLY A 128 -38.81 0.66 -8.66
C GLY A 128 -39.29 -0.78 -8.46
N SER A 129 -38.39 -1.77 -8.43
CA SER A 129 -38.75 -3.19 -8.39
C SER A 129 -39.15 -3.67 -6.99
N ALA A 130 -39.86 -4.80 -6.93
CA ALA A 130 -40.15 -5.47 -5.67
C ALA A 130 -38.86 -5.93 -4.97
N GLY A 131 -37.86 -6.39 -5.74
CA GLY A 131 -36.57 -6.83 -5.21
C GLY A 131 -35.84 -5.72 -4.47
N TYR A 132 -35.73 -4.53 -5.08
CA TYR A 132 -35.12 -3.36 -4.43
C TYR A 132 -35.84 -3.01 -3.12
N TYR A 133 -37.17 -2.96 -3.16
CA TYR A 133 -37.98 -2.65 -1.97
C TYR A 133 -37.78 -3.64 -0.82
N THR A 134 -37.76 -4.96 -1.11
CA THR A 134 -37.63 -5.97 -0.06
C THR A 134 -36.19 -6.18 0.40
N GLN A 135 -35.24 -6.21 -0.53
CA GLN A 135 -33.83 -6.56 -0.25
C GLN A 135 -33.03 -5.37 0.25
N VAL A 136 -33.21 -4.20 -0.37
CA VAL A 136 -32.43 -3.00 -0.05
C VAL A 136 -33.24 -2.06 0.84
N GLY A 137 -34.53 -1.88 0.55
CA GLY A 137 -35.43 -1.01 1.31
C GLY A 137 -36.02 -1.61 2.59
N GLY A 138 -35.61 -2.83 2.98
CA GLY A 138 -36.08 -3.50 4.20
C GLY A 138 -37.59 -3.79 4.23
N GLY A 139 -38.25 -3.81 3.07
CA GLY A 139 -39.69 -4.09 2.97
C GLY A 139 -40.60 -2.97 3.47
N THR A 140 -40.09 -1.76 3.71
CA THR A 140 -40.87 -0.60 4.18
C THR A 140 -40.78 0.58 3.20
N THR A 141 -41.82 1.42 3.14
CA THR A 141 -41.82 2.64 2.31
C THR A 141 -40.70 3.60 2.73
N ALA A 142 -40.49 3.78 4.04
CA ALA A 142 -39.42 4.63 4.56
C ALA A 142 -38.03 4.05 4.23
N GLY A 143 -37.81 2.77 4.50
CA GLY A 143 -36.56 2.10 4.16
C GLY A 143 -36.26 2.12 2.66
N PHE A 144 -37.28 1.99 1.81
CA PHE A 144 -37.16 2.14 0.36
C PHE A 144 -36.64 3.53 -0.06
N VAL A 145 -37.25 4.61 0.44
CA VAL A 145 -36.83 5.97 0.11
C VAL A 145 -35.40 6.23 0.61
N THR A 146 -35.12 5.85 1.86
CA THR A 146 -33.79 6.03 2.47
C THR A 146 -32.71 5.26 1.74
N ALA A 147 -32.98 4.00 1.38
CA ALA A 147 -32.06 3.19 0.59
C ALA A 147 -31.79 3.83 -0.78
N LEU A 148 -32.86 4.26 -1.46
CA LEU A 148 -32.76 4.82 -2.81
C LEU A 148 -31.92 6.10 -2.85
N ASP A 149 -32.15 7.03 -1.92
CA ASP A 149 -31.38 8.28 -1.84
C ASP A 149 -29.93 7.98 -1.44
N ARG A 150 -29.67 7.01 -0.54
CA ARG A 150 -28.30 6.63 -0.18
C ARG A 150 -27.55 6.04 -1.37
N THR A 151 -28.18 5.13 -2.10
CA THR A 151 -27.58 4.49 -3.28
C THR A 151 -27.33 5.49 -4.41
N LEU A 152 -28.28 6.40 -4.69
CA LEU A 152 -28.21 7.26 -5.88
C LEU A 152 -27.61 8.64 -5.61
N LEU A 153 -27.80 9.20 -4.42
CA LEU A 153 -27.39 10.56 -4.06
C LEU A 153 -26.25 10.58 -3.04
N GLY A 154 -25.91 9.44 -2.42
CA GLY A 154 -24.87 9.37 -1.39
C GLY A 154 -25.27 10.00 -0.05
N ARG A 155 -26.57 10.24 0.18
CA ARG A 155 -27.11 10.86 1.39
C ARG A 155 -28.46 10.27 1.76
N ASN A 156 -28.90 10.45 3.01
CA ASN A 156 -30.27 10.13 3.40
C ASN A 156 -31.23 11.29 3.03
N PRO A 157 -32.54 11.02 2.84
CA PRO A 157 -33.54 12.06 2.63
C PRO A 157 -33.66 12.92 3.89
N THR A 158 -33.84 14.23 3.73
CA THR A 158 -34.29 15.10 4.84
C THR A 158 -35.70 14.70 5.28
N ASP A 159 -36.12 15.04 6.51
CA ASP A 159 -37.47 14.73 7.00
C ASP A 159 -38.58 15.25 6.06
N ALA A 160 -38.38 16.42 5.47
CA ALA A 160 -39.31 17.03 4.52
C ALA A 160 -39.29 16.33 3.14
N GLU A 161 -38.16 15.83 2.68
CA GLU A 161 -38.08 14.98 1.47
C GLU A 161 -38.74 13.63 1.73
N LEU A 162 -38.46 13.00 2.87
CA LEU A 162 -39.02 11.71 3.26
C LEU A 162 -40.54 11.79 3.37
N ALA A 163 -41.09 12.79 4.08
CA ALA A 163 -42.55 12.96 4.20
C ALA A 163 -43.24 13.13 2.83
N ARG A 164 -42.62 13.88 1.91
CA ARG A 164 -43.12 14.03 0.53
C ARG A 164 -43.03 12.71 -0.25
N ALA A 165 -41.90 12.02 -0.15
CA ALA A 165 -41.64 10.76 -0.82
C ALA A 165 -42.60 9.66 -0.35
N LEU A 166 -42.88 9.55 0.95
CA LEU A 166 -43.85 8.58 1.49
C LEU A 166 -45.23 8.73 0.83
N THR A 167 -45.70 9.98 0.69
CA THR A 167 -46.99 10.28 0.03
C THR A 167 -46.99 9.88 -1.45
N GLU A 168 -45.84 9.98 -2.13
CA GLU A 168 -45.70 9.60 -3.54
C GLU A 168 -45.59 8.09 -3.71
N VAL A 169 -44.81 7.41 -2.88
CA VAL A 169 -44.48 5.99 -2.99
C VAL A 169 -45.69 5.10 -2.68
N GLU A 170 -46.58 5.53 -1.78
CA GLU A 170 -47.80 4.79 -1.41
C GLU A 170 -48.85 4.73 -2.53
N ARG A 171 -48.75 5.58 -3.55
CA ARG A 171 -49.67 5.55 -4.69
C ARG A 171 -49.43 4.29 -5.55
N PRO A 172 -50.43 3.75 -6.25
CA PRO A 172 -50.22 2.66 -7.20
C PRO A 172 -49.15 3.01 -8.25
N GLY A 173 -48.05 2.25 -8.26
CA GLY A 173 -46.87 2.52 -9.11
C GLY A 173 -45.93 3.61 -8.58
N GLY A 174 -46.16 4.12 -7.37
CA GLY A 174 -45.43 5.21 -6.72
C GLY A 174 -43.93 4.98 -6.64
N ARG A 175 -43.48 3.78 -6.22
CA ARG A 175 -42.04 3.41 -6.18
C ARG A 175 -41.30 3.69 -7.48
N ARG A 176 -41.85 3.30 -8.62
CA ARG A 176 -41.21 3.49 -9.93
C ARG A 176 -41.21 4.95 -10.36
N ARG A 177 -42.26 5.71 -10.02
CA ARG A 177 -42.34 7.15 -10.30
C ARG A 177 -41.34 7.93 -9.44
N PHE A 178 -41.28 7.63 -8.15
CA PHE A 178 -40.30 8.20 -7.24
C PHE A 178 -38.85 7.87 -7.64
N ALA A 179 -38.58 6.61 -7.98
CA ALA A 179 -37.27 6.23 -8.52
C ALA A 179 -36.90 7.00 -9.79
N ALA A 180 -37.87 7.18 -10.70
CA ALA A 180 -37.66 8.00 -11.89
C ALA A 180 -37.40 9.47 -11.53
N SER A 181 -38.11 10.05 -10.56
CA SER A 181 -37.90 11.45 -10.16
C SER A 181 -36.53 11.68 -9.51
N VAL A 182 -36.01 10.73 -8.73
CA VAL A 182 -34.66 10.81 -8.16
C VAL A 182 -33.61 10.73 -9.27
N ILE A 183 -33.70 9.74 -10.16
CA ILE A 183 -32.73 9.54 -11.26
C ILE A 183 -32.81 10.67 -12.32
N ASP A 184 -33.99 11.25 -12.54
CA ASP A 184 -34.16 12.41 -13.41
C ASP A 184 -33.97 13.75 -12.67
N GLY A 185 -33.60 13.70 -11.39
CA GLY A 185 -33.33 14.85 -10.55
C GLY A 185 -32.08 15.61 -11.00
N LEU A 186 -32.03 16.90 -10.67
CA LEU A 186 -30.84 17.72 -10.92
C LEU A 186 -29.64 17.20 -10.12
N GLU A 187 -29.84 16.86 -8.86
CA GLU A 187 -28.79 16.37 -7.96
C GLU A 187 -28.13 15.10 -8.48
N PHE A 188 -28.90 14.07 -8.81
CA PHE A 188 -28.38 12.84 -9.40
C PHE A 188 -27.57 13.12 -10.68
N ARG A 189 -28.08 13.97 -11.57
CA ARG A 189 -27.35 14.36 -12.79
C ARG A 189 -26.06 15.12 -12.48
N THR A 190 -26.04 15.96 -11.46
CA THR A 190 -24.83 16.69 -11.05
C THR A 190 -23.78 15.72 -10.52
N ASN A 191 -24.16 14.80 -9.62
CA ASN A 191 -23.24 13.79 -9.06
C ASN A 191 -22.70 12.87 -10.16
N MET A 192 -23.57 12.38 -11.04
CA MET A 192 -23.16 11.56 -12.18
C MET A 192 -22.26 12.33 -13.15
N ALA A 193 -22.56 13.60 -13.45
CA ALA A 193 -21.71 14.43 -14.30
C ALA A 193 -20.33 14.66 -13.69
N GLN A 194 -20.26 14.91 -12.38
CA GLN A 194 -19.01 15.12 -11.66
C GLN A 194 -18.16 13.85 -11.64
N ALA A 195 -18.75 12.70 -11.32
CA ALA A 195 -18.07 11.41 -11.34
C ALA A 195 -17.50 11.07 -12.73
N THR A 196 -18.31 11.21 -13.78
CA THR A 196 -17.83 10.94 -15.16
C THR A 196 -16.75 11.94 -15.60
N LEU A 197 -16.82 13.21 -15.22
CA LEU A 197 -15.78 14.18 -15.58
C LEU A 197 -14.46 13.98 -14.80
N ALA A 198 -14.52 13.41 -13.60
CA ALA A 198 -13.34 13.10 -12.78
C ALA A 198 -12.41 12.08 -13.44
N GLU A 199 -12.90 11.24 -14.37
CA GLU A 199 -12.11 10.31 -15.18
C GLU A 199 -11.01 11.02 -16.02
N GLN A 200 -11.08 12.35 -16.17
CA GLN A 200 -10.02 13.14 -16.82
C GLN A 200 -8.81 13.41 -15.89
N GLY A 201 -8.84 12.97 -14.64
CA GLY A 201 -7.78 13.21 -13.66
C GLY A 201 -7.72 14.66 -13.16
N ARG A 202 -8.83 15.40 -13.23
CA ARG A 202 -8.94 16.78 -12.73
C ARG A 202 -10.36 17.15 -12.30
N GLN A 203 -10.49 18.19 -11.48
CA GLN A 203 -11.79 18.76 -11.13
C GLN A 203 -12.43 19.47 -12.35
N PRO A 204 -13.73 19.24 -12.63
CA PRO A 204 -14.41 19.89 -13.75
C PRO A 204 -14.68 21.37 -13.45
N THR A 205 -14.56 22.21 -14.47
CA THR A 205 -15.00 23.61 -14.36
C THR A 205 -16.53 23.69 -14.26
N ALA A 206 -17.06 24.77 -13.68
CA ALA A 206 -18.50 24.99 -13.59
C ALA A 206 -19.21 24.96 -14.96
N ALA A 207 -18.53 25.43 -16.02
CA ALA A 207 -19.05 25.40 -17.39
C ALA A 207 -19.11 23.97 -17.97
N GLU A 208 -18.10 23.14 -17.69
CA GLU A 208 -18.07 21.72 -18.08
C GLU A 208 -19.14 20.92 -17.36
N LEU A 209 -19.28 21.13 -16.04
CA LEU A 209 -20.31 20.49 -15.24
C LEU A 209 -21.71 20.86 -15.75
N ALA A 210 -21.98 22.14 -15.98
CA ALA A 210 -23.26 22.59 -16.54
C ALA A 210 -23.54 21.99 -17.94
N ARG A 211 -22.51 21.83 -18.77
CA ARG A 211 -22.65 21.16 -20.08
C ARG A 211 -22.95 19.66 -19.91
N ALA A 212 -22.24 18.97 -19.02
CA ALA A 212 -22.44 17.55 -18.76
C ALA A 212 -23.83 17.25 -18.20
N VAL A 213 -24.33 18.08 -17.27
CA VAL A 213 -25.71 17.97 -16.74
C VAL A 213 -26.74 18.12 -17.86
N ARG A 214 -26.55 19.05 -18.81
CA ARG A 214 -27.42 19.18 -20.00
C ARG A 214 -27.35 17.97 -20.92
N ILE A 215 -26.16 17.37 -21.08
CA ILE A 215 -25.99 16.15 -21.88
C ILE A 215 -26.76 15.00 -21.24
N LEU A 216 -26.65 14.83 -19.91
CA LEU A 216 -27.37 13.81 -19.15
C LEU A 216 -28.88 14.01 -19.18
N ALA A 217 -29.39 15.24 -19.29
CA ALA A 217 -30.84 15.47 -19.37
C ALA A 217 -31.50 14.86 -20.63
N ALA A 218 -30.74 14.58 -21.70
CA ALA A 218 -31.28 13.99 -22.92
C ALA A 218 -31.34 12.44 -22.85
N PRO A 219 -32.20 11.80 -23.66
CA PRO A 219 -32.13 10.35 -23.91
C PRO A 219 -30.76 9.93 -24.44
N GLY A 220 -30.20 8.83 -23.91
CA GLY A 220 -28.83 8.39 -24.20
C GLY A 220 -27.75 9.34 -23.67
N GLY A 221 -28.12 10.28 -22.80
CA GLY A 221 -27.23 11.30 -22.26
C GLY A 221 -25.98 10.73 -21.59
N TYR A 222 -26.10 9.62 -20.86
CA TYR A 222 -24.96 9.02 -20.17
C TYR A 222 -23.91 8.48 -21.15
N LEU A 223 -24.33 7.66 -22.11
CA LEU A 223 -23.46 7.14 -23.17
C LEU A 223 -22.76 8.26 -23.95
N ARG A 224 -23.49 9.34 -24.28
CA ARG A 224 -22.90 10.51 -24.94
C ARG A 224 -21.86 11.22 -24.08
N LEU A 225 -22.10 11.33 -22.77
CA LEU A 225 -21.16 11.97 -21.85
C LEU A 225 -19.88 11.15 -21.71
N GLN A 226 -19.99 9.84 -21.45
CA GLN A 226 -18.84 8.92 -21.40
C GLN A 226 -18.06 8.94 -22.71
N THR A 227 -18.76 8.89 -23.84
CA THR A 227 -18.14 9.00 -25.17
C THR A 227 -17.31 10.28 -25.31
N GLN A 228 -17.85 11.42 -24.86
CA GLN A 228 -17.18 12.71 -24.94
C GLN A 228 -15.96 12.78 -23.99
N VAL A 229 -16.06 12.20 -22.79
CA VAL A 229 -14.98 12.21 -21.80
C VAL A 229 -13.83 11.30 -22.21
N LEU A 230 -14.11 10.02 -22.45
CA LEU A 230 -13.11 9.02 -22.83
C LEU A 230 -12.52 9.28 -24.22
N GLY A 231 -13.31 9.90 -25.12
CA GLY A 231 -12.87 10.33 -26.45
C GLY A 231 -12.10 11.64 -26.46
N SER A 232 -11.96 12.32 -25.31
CA SER A 232 -11.32 13.62 -25.23
C SER A 232 -9.81 13.54 -25.49
N LYS A 233 -9.22 14.68 -25.87
CA LYS A 233 -7.75 14.77 -26.04
C LYS A 233 -7.01 14.48 -24.75
N VAL A 234 -7.52 14.97 -23.61
CA VAL A 234 -6.90 14.81 -22.28
C VAL A 234 -6.71 13.33 -21.95
N VAL A 235 -7.78 12.55 -22.04
CA VAL A 235 -7.74 11.11 -21.75
C VAL A 235 -6.84 10.37 -22.74
N TYR A 236 -6.89 10.70 -24.04
CA TYR A 236 -5.98 10.09 -25.01
C TYR A 236 -4.51 10.38 -24.70
N ASP A 237 -4.16 11.63 -24.38
CA ASP A 237 -2.79 12.00 -24.07
C ASP A 237 -2.30 11.25 -22.82
N GLN A 238 -3.16 11.03 -21.83
CA GLN A 238 -2.85 10.23 -20.63
C GLN A 238 -2.61 8.75 -20.97
N LEU A 239 -3.47 8.15 -21.81
CA LEU A 239 -3.47 6.71 -22.06
C LEU A 239 -2.57 6.25 -23.22
N SER A 240 -2.05 7.16 -24.05
CA SER A 240 -1.26 6.81 -25.25
C SER A 240 0.26 6.81 -25.05
N VAL A 241 0.75 7.18 -23.86
CA VAL A 241 2.19 7.24 -23.52
C VAL A 241 2.76 5.83 -23.39
N ALA A 242 3.96 5.59 -23.96
CA ALA A 242 4.62 4.29 -23.93
C ALA A 242 5.31 4.04 -22.59
N PRO A 243 5.15 2.86 -21.96
CA PRO A 243 6.06 2.41 -20.91
C PRO A 243 7.43 1.99 -21.50
N PRO A 244 8.53 2.10 -20.73
CA PRO A 244 9.86 1.65 -21.16
C PRO A 244 9.92 0.11 -21.27
N ILE A 245 10.47 -0.42 -22.38
CA ILE A 245 10.49 -1.85 -22.71
C ILE A 245 11.84 -2.51 -22.36
N ARG A 246 11.82 -3.71 -21.75
CA ARG A 246 12.95 -4.67 -21.70
C ARG A 246 12.46 -6.10 -22.01
N THR A 247 13.38 -6.92 -22.53
CA THR A 247 13.14 -8.27 -23.08
C THR A 247 13.89 -9.34 -22.29
N GLU A 248 13.23 -10.36 -21.72
CA GLU A 248 13.88 -11.61 -21.25
C GLU A 248 12.97 -12.86 -21.37
N THR A 249 13.59 -14.05 -21.30
CA THR A 249 13.08 -15.40 -21.65
C THR A 249 13.18 -16.35 -20.44
N PRO A 250 12.21 -17.27 -20.16
CA PRO A 250 12.20 -18.03 -18.88
C PRO A 250 12.76 -19.46 -18.94
N ARG A 251 13.17 -20.01 -17.79
CA ARG A 251 13.37 -21.46 -17.55
C ARG A 251 13.13 -21.87 -16.09
N ALA A 252 12.62 -23.11 -15.89
CA ALA A 252 12.05 -23.65 -14.64
C ALA A 252 12.84 -24.83 -14.02
N GLY A 253 12.60 -25.13 -12.72
CA GLY A 253 12.79 -26.48 -12.12
C GLY A 253 12.89 -26.60 -10.57
N ASP A 254 11.92 -27.33 -9.99
CA ASP A 254 11.86 -28.15 -8.76
C ASP A 254 11.45 -27.57 -7.36
N SER A 255 10.50 -28.26 -6.68
CA SER A 255 9.88 -27.92 -5.37
C SER A 255 10.22 -28.91 -4.23
N PRO A 256 10.37 -28.46 -2.96
CA PRO A 256 10.38 -29.32 -1.76
C PRO A 256 9.08 -29.23 -0.90
N ALA A 257 8.99 -30.14 0.09
CA ALA A 257 7.80 -30.59 0.86
C ALA A 257 7.18 -29.56 1.85
N PRO A 258 5.89 -29.72 2.26
CA PRO A 258 5.14 -28.68 2.98
C PRO A 258 5.51 -28.56 4.47
N LEU A 259 5.81 -27.34 4.89
CA LEU A 259 6.02 -26.90 6.28
C LEU A 259 4.69 -26.61 6.99
N SER A 260 4.67 -26.82 8.30
CA SER A 260 3.51 -26.58 9.18
C SER A 260 3.31 -25.09 9.43
N LEU A 261 2.37 -24.47 8.71
CA LEU A 261 1.97 -23.07 8.84
C LEU A 261 1.08 -22.86 10.06
N VAL A 262 1.69 -22.56 11.21
CA VAL A 262 0.96 -21.89 12.31
C VAL A 262 1.11 -20.38 12.05
N PRO A 263 0.01 -19.59 11.98
CA PRO A 263 0.11 -18.15 11.83
C PRO A 263 0.84 -17.57 13.04
N SER A 264 2.08 -17.13 12.84
CA SER A 264 2.82 -16.37 13.82
C SER A 264 3.09 -15.01 13.22
N PHE A 265 2.44 -13.99 13.78
CA PHE A 265 2.84 -12.61 13.58
C PHE A 265 4.30 -12.49 14.02
N THR A 266 5.20 -12.19 13.10
CA THR A 266 6.49 -11.66 13.48
C THR A 266 6.27 -10.19 13.83
N SER A 267 6.35 -9.85 15.11
CA SER A 267 6.81 -8.51 15.45
C SER A 267 8.20 -8.41 14.81
N GLY A 268 8.28 -7.78 13.63
CA GLY A 268 9.57 -7.44 13.07
C GLY A 268 10.27 -6.65 14.16
N ALA A 269 11.41 -7.13 14.63
CA ALA A 269 12.24 -6.46 15.62
C ALA A 269 12.88 -5.18 15.07
N ALA A 270 12.23 -4.53 14.10
CA ALA A 270 12.44 -3.15 13.72
C ALA A 270 12.02 -2.28 14.91
N SER A 271 12.85 -2.31 15.95
CA SER A 271 12.94 -1.21 16.88
C SER A 271 13.35 -0.04 16.02
N LEU A 272 12.39 0.82 15.69
CA LEU A 272 12.71 2.14 15.16
C LEU A 272 13.82 2.72 16.04
N VAL A 273 14.81 3.37 15.40
CA VAL A 273 15.90 4.05 16.13
C VAL A 273 15.25 4.79 17.28
N ALA A 274 15.67 4.54 18.53
CA ALA A 274 15.02 5.19 19.66
C ALA A 274 15.14 6.72 19.49
N PRO A 275 14.10 7.50 19.81
CA PRO A 275 14.21 8.95 19.74
C PRO A 275 15.43 9.42 20.57
N PRO A 276 16.19 10.42 20.08
CA PRO A 276 17.55 10.72 20.53
C PRO A 276 17.68 11.22 21.99
N THR A 277 16.58 11.35 22.71
CA THR A 277 16.57 11.83 24.10
C THR A 277 15.87 10.82 25.00
N ASP A 278 16.39 10.63 26.23
CA ASP A 278 15.81 9.79 27.30
C ASP A 278 14.40 10.24 27.77
N GLY A 279 13.75 11.14 27.04
CA GLY A 279 12.39 11.56 27.31
C GLY A 279 11.39 10.42 27.10
N SER A 280 10.45 10.27 28.02
CA SER A 280 9.25 9.45 27.81
C SER A 280 8.37 10.10 26.76
N TYR A 281 8.18 9.47 25.61
CA TYR A 281 7.26 9.93 24.57
C TYR A 281 6.02 9.00 24.58
N PRO A 282 4.97 9.30 25.38
CA PRO A 282 3.84 8.39 25.50
C PRO A 282 2.86 8.48 24.31
N ILE A 283 2.99 9.48 23.44
CA ILE A 283 2.06 9.72 22.33
C ILE A 283 2.75 9.28 21.05
N ALA A 284 2.11 8.37 20.32
CA ALA A 284 2.47 8.00 18.96
C ALA A 284 1.30 8.37 18.05
N VAL A 285 1.57 9.00 16.90
CA VAL A 285 0.56 9.28 15.88
C VAL A 285 1.13 9.08 14.48
N ALA A 286 0.28 8.65 13.55
CA ALA A 286 0.67 8.44 12.15
C ALA A 286 -0.20 9.30 11.23
N GLY A 287 0.40 9.89 10.21
CA GLY A 287 -0.29 10.61 9.14
C GLY A 287 -0.86 9.64 8.10
N ALA A 288 -1.78 10.14 7.27
CA ALA A 288 -2.38 9.34 6.20
C ALA A 288 -1.39 8.94 5.10
N ASP A 289 -0.24 9.62 5.03
CA ASP A 289 0.88 9.35 4.15
C ASP A 289 1.92 8.40 4.75
N GLY A 290 1.66 7.84 5.94
CA GLY A 290 2.58 6.94 6.64
C GLY A 290 3.67 7.66 7.43
N SER A 291 3.67 9.00 7.49
CA SER A 291 4.54 9.75 8.40
C SER A 291 4.28 9.37 9.85
N PHE A 292 5.32 9.31 10.66
CA PHE A 292 5.23 8.90 12.06
C PHE A 292 5.78 9.98 12.99
N PHE A 293 4.98 10.35 13.99
CA PHE A 293 5.35 11.34 14.98
C PHE A 293 5.25 10.74 16.39
N VAL A 294 6.12 11.22 17.27
CA VAL A 294 6.04 10.94 18.71
C VAL A 294 6.04 12.24 19.50
N GLY A 295 5.21 12.27 20.55
CA GLY A 295 5.01 13.45 21.40
C GLY A 295 5.20 13.12 22.87
N GLY A 296 5.74 14.08 23.62
CA GLY A 296 5.94 13.96 25.06
C GLY A 296 6.43 15.25 25.71
N PRO A 297 7.02 15.16 26.92
CA PRO A 297 7.56 16.32 27.64
C PRO A 297 8.68 17.06 26.90
N GLY A 298 9.40 16.36 26.01
CA GLY A 298 10.48 16.92 25.19
C GLY A 298 10.02 17.52 23.85
N GLY A 299 8.72 17.72 23.67
CA GLY A 299 8.15 18.22 22.43
C GLY A 299 7.68 17.13 21.47
N LEU A 300 7.49 17.54 20.22
CA LEU A 300 7.08 16.69 19.10
C LEU A 300 8.29 16.35 18.23
N LEU A 301 8.41 15.08 17.86
CA LEU A 301 9.42 14.58 16.92
C LEU A 301 8.73 13.93 15.73
N ILE A 302 9.36 14.02 14.56
CA ILE A 302 8.96 13.29 13.33
C ILE A 302 10.08 12.31 12.95
N TYR A 303 9.69 11.10 12.54
CA TYR A 303 10.59 10.07 12.03
C TYR A 303 10.72 10.16 10.51
N HIS A 304 11.96 10.13 10.02
CA HIS A 304 12.28 10.14 8.59
C HIS A 304 12.73 8.74 8.15
N PRO A 305 11.86 7.92 7.53
CA PRO A 305 12.19 6.53 7.22
C PRO A 305 13.34 6.37 6.21
N THR A 306 13.52 7.33 5.30
CA THR A 306 14.61 7.29 4.31
C THR A 306 16.00 7.58 4.91
N GLY A 307 16.05 8.33 6.01
CA GLY A 307 17.29 8.68 6.69
C GLY A 307 17.48 7.99 8.04
N LEU A 308 16.47 7.24 8.50
CA LEU A 308 16.44 6.53 9.78
C LEU A 308 16.77 7.43 10.98
N TYR A 309 16.31 8.68 10.94
CA TYR A 309 16.58 9.65 11.99
C TYR A 309 15.29 10.35 12.46
N TRP A 310 15.36 10.88 13.67
CA TRP A 310 14.33 11.74 14.23
C TRP A 310 14.75 13.19 14.12
N SER A 311 13.79 14.07 13.83
CA SER A 311 13.99 15.51 13.95
C SER A 311 12.91 16.13 14.82
N SER A 312 13.25 17.20 15.53
CA SER A 312 12.27 18.05 16.20
C SER A 312 11.27 18.63 15.21
N PHE A 313 10.01 18.69 15.59
CA PHE A 313 8.93 19.30 14.82
C PHE A 313 8.14 20.24 15.74
N GLY A 314 7.80 21.44 15.28
CA GLY A 314 7.13 22.44 16.12
C GLY A 314 8.08 23.21 17.05
N ASP A 315 7.55 23.75 18.14
CA ASP A 315 8.25 24.69 19.02
C ASP A 315 8.95 24.08 20.24
N GLY A 316 8.74 22.77 20.49
CA GLY A 316 9.34 22.02 21.58
C GLY A 316 8.52 22.01 22.88
N GLU A 317 7.31 22.55 22.89
CA GLU A 317 6.42 22.50 24.06
C GLU A 317 5.90 21.08 24.34
N PRO A 318 5.63 20.71 25.61
CA PRO A 318 5.14 19.39 25.97
C PRO A 318 3.84 19.01 25.23
N VAL A 319 3.83 17.86 24.58
CA VAL A 319 2.65 17.38 23.83
C VAL A 319 1.75 16.53 24.74
N LEU A 320 0.45 16.85 24.78
CA LEU A 320 -0.57 16.14 25.55
C LEU A 320 -1.47 15.26 24.68
N SER A 321 -1.71 15.65 23.43
CA SER A 321 -2.45 14.88 22.43
C SER A 321 -2.04 15.37 21.04
N ALA A 322 -2.07 14.50 20.04
CA ALA A 322 -1.76 14.88 18.68
C ALA A 322 -2.64 14.10 17.68
N SER A 323 -2.73 14.61 16.46
CA SER A 323 -3.33 13.93 15.31
C SER A 323 -2.64 14.39 14.04
N ALA A 324 -1.84 13.50 13.43
CA ALA A 324 -1.13 13.77 12.19
C ALA A 324 -2.07 13.60 10.98
N ILE A 325 -1.94 14.51 10.02
CA ILE A 325 -2.63 14.44 8.73
C ILE A 325 -1.65 13.97 7.65
N SER A 326 -0.44 14.55 7.65
CA SER A 326 0.68 14.22 6.74
C SER A 326 2.02 14.53 7.42
N ASP A 327 3.13 14.25 6.72
CA ASP A 327 4.51 14.57 7.08
C ASP A 327 4.74 16.07 7.39
N ASN A 328 3.87 16.93 6.85
CA ASN A 328 3.96 18.37 6.98
C ASN A 328 2.78 18.98 7.73
N GLU A 329 1.78 18.20 8.17
CA GLU A 329 0.59 18.76 8.79
C GLU A 329 0.11 17.94 9.99
N ILE A 330 0.01 18.58 11.16
CA ILE A 330 -0.38 17.93 12.41
C ILE A 330 -1.11 18.90 13.34
N TRP A 331 -2.14 18.38 14.01
CA TRP A 331 -2.84 19.08 15.08
C TRP A 331 -2.36 18.58 16.43
N VAL A 332 -2.09 19.50 17.36
CA VAL A 332 -1.45 19.19 18.63
C VAL A 332 -2.15 19.95 19.77
N ILE A 333 -2.34 19.28 20.90
CA ILE A 333 -2.64 19.92 22.17
C ILE A 333 -1.34 19.95 22.96
N GLU A 334 -0.86 21.16 23.22
CA GLU A 334 0.37 21.40 23.97
C GLU A 334 0.04 21.80 25.40
N GLY A 335 0.86 21.36 26.36
CA GLY A 335 0.76 21.67 27.77
C GLY A 335 1.94 22.51 28.20
N PRO A 336 1.93 23.84 27.98
CA PRO A 336 3.07 24.68 28.35
C PRO A 336 3.35 24.57 29.84
N THR A 337 4.64 24.60 30.20
CA THR A 337 5.06 24.40 31.59
C THR A 337 4.46 25.48 32.51
N GLY A 338 3.43 25.11 33.29
CA GLY A 338 2.72 26.03 34.19
C GLY A 338 1.57 26.83 33.56
N GLY A 339 1.16 26.51 32.33
CA GLY A 339 0.02 27.13 31.64
C GLY A 339 -1.19 26.22 31.47
N GLN A 340 -2.25 26.76 30.86
CA GLN A 340 -3.39 25.97 30.40
C GLN A 340 -3.04 25.30 29.06
N PRO A 341 -3.51 24.06 28.80
CA PRO A 341 -3.33 23.42 27.51
C PRO A 341 -3.83 24.29 26.35
N THR A 342 -3.05 24.37 25.29
CA THR A 342 -3.35 25.15 24.08
C THR A 342 -3.45 24.26 22.86
N LEU A 343 -4.34 24.63 21.94
CA LEU A 343 -4.47 23.94 20.66
C LEU A 343 -3.60 24.63 19.61
N VAL A 344 -2.78 23.85 18.92
CA VAL A 344 -1.88 24.33 17.86
C VAL A 344 -2.04 23.47 16.61
N HIS A 345 -2.01 24.11 15.45
CA HIS A 345 -2.00 23.46 14.14
C HIS A 345 -0.68 23.79 13.47
N TYR A 346 0.14 22.79 13.23
CA TYR A 346 1.41 22.96 12.53
C TYR A 346 1.26 22.60 11.06
N VAL A 347 1.77 23.48 10.20
CA VAL A 347 1.92 23.26 8.75
C VAL A 347 3.36 23.56 8.37
N ALA A 348 4.05 22.59 7.77
CA ALA A 348 5.48 22.62 7.47
C ALA A 348 6.34 23.03 8.69
N GLY A 349 6.00 22.48 9.86
CA GLY A 349 6.68 22.76 11.13
C GLY A 349 6.43 24.16 11.71
N GLN A 350 5.53 24.96 11.13
CA GLN A 350 5.19 26.30 11.60
C GLN A 350 3.77 26.34 12.17
N ALA A 351 3.60 26.98 13.33
CA ALA A 351 2.29 27.14 13.94
C ALA A 351 1.41 28.09 13.10
N VAL A 352 0.20 27.63 12.77
CA VAL A 352 -0.82 28.37 12.03
C VAL A 352 -1.94 28.78 12.99
N THR A 353 -2.62 29.89 12.67
CA THR A 353 -3.72 30.39 13.50
C THR A 353 -4.90 29.42 13.48
N VAL A 354 -5.29 28.95 14.67
CA VAL A 354 -6.48 28.13 14.87
C VAL A 354 -7.67 28.97 15.35
N PRO A 355 -8.93 28.60 15.05
CA PRO A 355 -10.10 29.25 15.62
C PRO A 355 -10.08 29.19 17.16
N THR A 356 -10.44 30.30 17.81
CA THR A 356 -10.48 30.38 19.28
C THR A 356 -11.49 29.40 19.86
N LEU A 357 -11.08 28.62 20.86
CA LEU A 357 -11.97 27.73 21.60
C LEU A 357 -13.01 28.53 22.40
N PRO A 358 -14.22 27.97 22.62
CA PRO A 358 -15.19 28.58 23.53
C PRO A 358 -14.62 28.79 24.95
N SER A 359 -15.08 29.84 25.62
CA SER A 359 -14.63 30.17 26.97
C SER A 359 -14.91 29.02 27.95
N GLY A 360 -13.89 28.62 28.70
CA GLY A 360 -13.97 27.54 29.69
C GLY A 360 -13.70 26.13 29.14
N THR A 361 -13.48 25.99 27.83
CA THR A 361 -13.04 24.74 27.22
C THR A 361 -11.55 24.52 27.52
N VAL A 362 -11.23 23.37 28.13
CA VAL A 362 -9.84 22.94 28.37
C VAL A 362 -9.54 21.76 27.46
N PRO A 363 -8.58 21.89 26.53
CA PRO A 363 -8.32 20.84 25.56
C PRO A 363 -7.72 19.58 26.17
N HIS A 364 -8.28 18.43 25.80
CA HIS A 364 -7.86 17.12 26.32
C HIS A 364 -7.42 16.16 25.20
N GLN A 365 -8.24 15.96 24.17
CA GLN A 365 -7.90 15.11 23.02
C GLN A 365 -8.32 15.76 21.70
N ILE A 366 -7.53 15.54 20.64
CA ILE A 366 -7.86 15.95 19.28
C ILE A 366 -7.71 14.79 18.29
N SER A 367 -8.54 14.80 17.24
CA SER A 367 -8.41 13.94 16.07
C SER A 367 -8.78 14.71 14.80
N ALA A 368 -7.98 14.57 13.74
CA ALA A 368 -8.10 15.31 12.49
C ALA A 368 -7.87 14.39 11.28
N ALA A 369 -8.66 14.59 10.23
CA ALA A 369 -8.61 13.83 8.98
C ALA A 369 -8.15 14.68 7.79
N THR A 370 -7.71 14.00 6.73
CA THR A 370 -7.24 14.63 5.46
C THR A 370 -8.34 15.38 4.70
N ASP A 371 -9.61 15.10 4.97
CA ASP A 371 -10.74 15.86 4.42
C ASP A 371 -11.02 17.18 5.19
N GLY A 372 -10.19 17.49 6.18
CA GLY A 372 -10.28 18.67 7.05
C GLY A 372 -11.38 18.57 8.11
N THR A 373 -11.93 17.38 8.34
CA THR A 373 -12.79 17.11 9.49
C THR A 373 -11.93 17.00 10.75
N ILE A 374 -12.24 17.81 11.76
CA ILE A 374 -11.52 17.84 13.03
C ILE A 374 -12.53 17.68 14.16
N TRP A 375 -12.22 16.79 15.10
CA TRP A 375 -12.98 16.56 16.32
C TRP A 375 -12.08 16.69 17.52
N PHE A 376 -12.70 17.16 18.58
CA PHE A 376 -12.02 17.57 19.78
C PHE A 376 -12.86 17.17 21.00
N VAL A 377 -12.21 16.70 22.05
CA VAL A 377 -12.82 16.39 23.36
C VAL A 377 -12.15 17.24 24.43
N ASP A 378 -12.95 17.91 25.24
CA ASP A 378 -12.48 18.69 26.39
C ASP A 378 -12.31 17.83 27.65
N SER A 379 -11.72 18.40 28.70
CA SER A 379 -11.50 17.69 29.97
C SER A 379 -12.79 17.27 30.71
N ASN A 380 -13.96 17.76 30.28
CA ASN A 380 -15.27 17.38 30.83
C ASN A 380 -15.98 16.32 29.96
N GLY A 381 -15.35 15.88 28.87
CA GLY A 381 -15.92 14.94 27.90
C GLY A 381 -16.93 15.57 26.93
N SER A 382 -16.94 16.91 26.81
CA SER A 382 -17.72 17.61 25.79
C SER A 382 -16.99 17.58 24.46
N ILE A 383 -17.74 17.45 23.36
CA ILE A 383 -17.19 17.37 22.01
C ILE A 383 -17.39 18.67 21.26
N LEU A 384 -16.36 19.13 20.55
CA LEU A 384 -16.51 20.12 19.48
C LEU A 384 -15.98 19.57 18.15
N THR A 385 -16.54 20.08 17.05
CA THR A 385 -16.07 19.76 15.70
C THR A 385 -15.78 21.03 14.90
N LEU A 386 -14.82 20.94 13.99
CA LEU A 386 -14.47 21.93 13.01
C LEU A 386 -14.39 21.23 11.64
N SER A 387 -14.96 21.86 10.61
CA SER A 387 -14.84 21.37 9.22
C SER A 387 -13.87 22.27 8.45
N ALA A 388 -13.35 21.78 7.32
CA ALA A 388 -12.41 22.49 6.45
C ALA A 388 -12.87 23.91 6.05
N VAL A 389 -14.18 24.16 6.02
CA VAL A 389 -14.77 25.46 5.62
C VAL A 389 -15.26 26.30 6.79
N ALA A 390 -15.26 25.74 8.01
CA ALA A 390 -15.75 26.43 9.18
C ALA A 390 -14.66 27.33 9.78
N THR A 391 -15.04 28.52 10.22
CA THR A 391 -14.14 29.46 10.91
C THR A 391 -14.32 29.44 12.43
N ALA A 392 -15.16 28.54 12.95
CA ALA A 392 -15.51 28.45 14.37
C ALA A 392 -15.86 27.02 14.77
N TRP A 393 -15.54 26.68 16.01
CA TRP A 393 -15.87 25.39 16.63
C TRP A 393 -17.37 25.25 16.85
N THR A 394 -17.91 24.09 16.48
CA THR A 394 -19.33 23.76 16.67
C THR A 394 -19.46 22.72 17.79
N PRO A 395 -20.22 22.99 18.86
CA PRO A 395 -20.44 22.02 19.93
C PRO A 395 -21.31 20.86 19.44
N MET A 396 -20.96 19.64 19.86
CA MET A 396 -21.66 18.41 19.52
C MET A 396 -22.14 17.71 20.79
N SER A 397 -23.34 17.13 20.76
CA SER A 397 -23.80 16.26 21.84
C SER A 397 -23.06 14.93 21.81
N GLY A 398 -22.55 14.49 22.96
CA GLY A 398 -21.96 13.16 23.11
C GLY A 398 -23.00 12.04 22.91
N PRO A 399 -22.57 10.78 22.70
CA PRO A 399 -23.45 9.63 22.57
C PRO A 399 -24.41 9.51 23.76
N GLY A 400 -25.72 9.54 23.52
CA GLY A 400 -26.73 9.49 24.57
C GLY A 400 -26.66 10.64 25.59
N GLY A 401 -25.94 11.73 25.29
CA GLY A 401 -25.67 12.83 26.22
C GLY A 401 -24.63 12.50 27.30
N ALA A 402 -23.96 11.35 27.21
CA ALA A 402 -22.90 10.95 28.12
C ALA A 402 -21.56 11.63 27.77
N PRO A 403 -20.66 11.81 28.75
CA PRO A 403 -19.32 12.30 28.49
C PRO A 403 -18.56 11.32 27.60
N VAL A 404 -17.75 11.87 26.71
CA VAL A 404 -16.88 11.11 25.79
C VAL A 404 -15.48 11.06 26.34
N SER A 405 -14.92 9.86 26.41
CA SER A 405 -13.56 9.64 26.90
C SER A 405 -12.52 9.69 25.78
N ALA A 406 -12.91 9.31 24.55
CA ALA A 406 -12.05 9.43 23.39
C ALA A 406 -12.84 9.64 22.09
N VAL A 407 -12.25 10.33 21.11
CA VAL A 407 -12.77 10.50 19.74
C VAL A 407 -11.69 10.16 18.71
N ALA A 408 -12.10 9.63 17.56
CA ALA A 408 -11.23 9.39 16.42
C ALA A 408 -11.93 9.69 15.09
N VAL A 409 -11.19 10.27 14.14
CA VAL A 409 -11.70 10.72 12.84
C VAL A 409 -10.70 10.35 11.76
N GLY A 410 -11.08 9.44 10.86
CA GLY A 410 -10.33 9.14 9.64
C GLY A 410 -10.90 9.88 8.43
N SER A 411 -12.20 10.22 8.47
CA SER A 411 -12.92 11.09 7.53
C SER A 411 -14.27 11.47 8.14
N ALA A 412 -15.03 12.34 7.47
CA ALA A 412 -16.42 12.66 7.84
C ALA A 412 -17.34 11.42 7.88
N GLY A 413 -17.01 10.35 7.13
CA GLY A 413 -17.74 9.08 7.12
C GLY A 413 -17.19 8.01 8.09
N ASN A 414 -16.02 8.27 8.67
CA ASN A 414 -15.28 7.37 9.55
C ASN A 414 -14.93 8.09 10.86
N THR A 415 -15.94 8.35 11.68
CA THR A 415 -15.81 9.04 12.98
C THR A 415 -16.35 8.16 14.10
N TRP A 416 -15.56 8.00 15.16
CA TRP A 416 -15.82 7.09 16.27
C TRP A 416 -15.59 7.76 17.62
N ALA A 417 -16.26 7.26 18.65
CA ALA A 417 -16.07 7.71 20.02
C ALA A 417 -16.19 6.56 21.01
N LEU A 418 -15.47 6.69 22.12
CA LEU A 418 -15.66 5.93 23.33
C LEU A 418 -16.45 6.77 24.33
N SER A 419 -17.55 6.23 24.83
CA SER A 419 -18.36 6.89 25.84
C SER A 419 -18.93 5.87 26.83
N GLY A 420 -18.99 6.25 28.10
CA GLY A 420 -19.42 5.38 29.19
C GLY A 420 -18.56 5.58 30.45
N PRO A 421 -18.94 4.97 31.58
CA PRO A 421 -18.11 4.98 32.77
C PRO A 421 -16.82 4.18 32.56
N ALA A 422 -15.75 4.57 33.26
CA ALA A 422 -14.49 3.83 33.25
C ALA A 422 -14.73 2.34 33.56
N GLY A 423 -14.20 1.45 32.70
CA GLY A 423 -14.37 0.00 32.81
C GLY A 423 -15.61 -0.58 32.10
N ALA A 424 -16.48 0.25 31.53
CA ALA A 424 -17.58 -0.17 30.67
C ALA A 424 -17.77 0.84 29.52
N THR A 425 -16.69 1.09 28.78
CA THR A 425 -16.73 2.00 27.62
C THR A 425 -17.48 1.32 26.48
N GLN A 426 -18.48 2.03 25.94
CA GLN A 426 -19.20 1.63 24.75
C GLN A 426 -18.60 2.37 23.55
N LEU A 427 -18.41 1.63 22.47
CA LEU A 427 -17.98 2.16 21.19
C LEU A 427 -19.19 2.70 20.42
N TYR A 428 -19.05 3.91 19.89
CA TYR A 428 -20.05 4.57 19.05
C TYR A 428 -19.45 4.99 17.72
N ARG A 429 -20.24 4.84 16.65
CA ARG A 429 -19.95 5.41 15.33
C ARG A 429 -20.82 6.64 15.11
N TYR A 430 -20.23 7.73 14.67
CA TYR A 430 -20.98 8.92 14.26
C TYR A 430 -21.44 8.78 12.82
N THR A 431 -22.70 9.15 12.59
CA THR A 431 -23.24 9.35 11.24
C THR A 431 -23.88 10.73 11.18
N THR A 432 -23.71 11.42 10.07
CA THR A 432 -24.33 12.74 9.86
C THR A 432 -25.86 12.73 9.97
N THR A 433 -26.49 11.56 9.83
CA THR A 433 -27.95 11.40 9.85
C THR A 433 -28.50 11.06 11.23
N TYR A 434 -27.88 10.10 11.93
CA TYR A 434 -28.41 9.59 13.20
C TYR A 434 -27.62 10.07 14.41
N GLY A 435 -26.56 10.85 14.19
CA GLY A 435 -25.59 11.16 15.23
C GLY A 435 -24.84 9.90 15.64
N TRP A 436 -24.60 9.77 16.94
CA TRP A 436 -23.90 8.64 17.54
C TRP A 436 -24.79 7.39 17.63
N ILE A 437 -24.37 6.30 16.99
CA ILE A 437 -25.01 4.99 17.09
C ILE A 437 -24.04 4.02 17.78
N PRO A 438 -24.46 3.27 18.81
CA PRO A 438 -23.61 2.25 19.40
C PRO A 438 -23.29 1.17 18.37
N ASP A 439 -22.03 0.76 18.27
CA ASP A 439 -21.64 -0.33 17.38
C ASP A 439 -22.10 -1.67 17.97
N PRO A 440 -22.99 -2.42 17.30
CA PRO A 440 -23.53 -3.66 17.83
C PRO A 440 -22.53 -4.82 17.80
N SER A 441 -21.42 -4.67 17.05
CA SER A 441 -20.42 -5.72 16.87
C SER A 441 -19.34 -5.73 17.94
N PHE A 442 -19.22 -4.63 18.69
CA PHE A 442 -18.31 -4.54 19.81
C PHE A 442 -19.06 -4.78 21.12
N THR A 443 -18.68 -5.84 21.84
CA THR A 443 -19.22 -6.07 23.20
C THR A 443 -18.54 -5.09 24.14
N PRO A 444 -19.30 -4.29 24.93
CA PRO A 444 -18.69 -3.32 25.84
C PRO A 444 -17.65 -3.98 26.74
N GLY A 445 -16.48 -3.35 26.80
CA GLY A 445 -15.29 -3.81 27.50
C GLY A 445 -14.48 -2.62 27.99
N VAL A 446 -13.26 -2.86 28.44
CA VAL A 446 -12.33 -1.77 28.79
C VAL A 446 -11.55 -1.43 27.54
N LEU A 447 -12.09 -0.48 26.75
CA LEU A 447 -11.32 0.21 25.71
C LEU A 447 -10.80 1.52 26.28
N ASP A 448 -9.50 1.75 26.09
CA ASP A 448 -8.79 2.93 26.54
C ASP A 448 -8.57 3.93 25.39
N SER A 449 -8.50 3.45 24.16
CA SER A 449 -8.25 4.28 22.98
C SER A 449 -8.99 3.79 21.72
N ILE A 450 -9.24 4.72 20.81
CA ILE A 450 -9.87 4.52 19.50
C ILE A 450 -9.12 5.40 18.49
N TYR A 451 -8.97 4.88 17.28
CA TYR A 451 -8.27 5.50 16.17
C TYR A 451 -9.04 5.18 14.88
N ALA A 452 -9.04 6.10 13.93
CA ALA A 452 -9.77 5.94 12.67
C ALA A 452 -8.84 6.35 11.54
N CYS A 453 -8.68 5.46 10.56
CA CYS A 453 -7.71 5.62 9.49
C CYS A 453 -8.37 6.24 8.25
N ALA A 454 -7.55 6.87 7.40
CA ALA A 454 -8.00 7.51 6.17
C ALA A 454 -8.55 6.51 5.14
N ASP A 455 -8.12 5.25 5.19
CA ASP A 455 -8.64 4.16 4.35
C ASP A 455 -10.06 3.70 4.73
N GLY A 456 -10.61 4.23 5.83
CA GLY A 456 -11.95 3.90 6.33
C GLY A 456 -11.98 2.82 7.41
N SER A 457 -10.84 2.21 7.73
CA SER A 457 -10.72 1.28 8.86
C SER A 457 -10.64 2.02 10.20
N SER A 458 -10.75 1.29 11.30
CA SER A 458 -10.64 1.82 12.65
C SER A 458 -9.98 0.81 13.57
N TRP A 459 -9.31 1.32 14.59
CA TRP A 459 -8.58 0.51 15.56
C TRP A 459 -8.97 0.94 16.97
N ALA A 460 -9.14 -0.02 17.85
CA ALA A 460 -9.39 0.23 19.25
C ALA A 460 -8.36 -0.53 20.08
N ALA A 461 -8.00 0.00 21.24
CA ALA A 461 -7.13 -0.73 22.15
C ALA A 461 -7.58 -0.57 23.61
N GLY A 462 -7.38 -1.63 24.38
CA GLY A 462 -7.63 -1.65 25.82
C GLY A 462 -7.30 -3.00 26.44
N ASN A 463 -6.98 -3.00 27.74
CA ASN A 463 -6.49 -4.20 28.46
C ASN A 463 -5.29 -4.89 27.77
N GLY A 464 -4.41 -4.13 27.11
CA GLY A 464 -3.26 -4.67 26.38
C GLY A 464 -3.62 -5.45 25.10
N GLN A 465 -4.88 -5.38 24.64
CA GLN A 465 -5.30 -5.91 23.35
C GLN A 465 -5.59 -4.78 22.38
N ALA A 466 -5.29 -5.00 21.11
CA ALA A 466 -5.75 -4.17 20.01
C ALA A 466 -6.87 -4.89 19.27
N TYR A 467 -7.78 -4.12 18.69
CA TYR A 467 -8.87 -4.57 17.84
C TYR A 467 -8.84 -3.72 16.58
N VAL A 468 -9.24 -4.30 15.46
CA VAL A 468 -9.38 -3.59 14.20
C VAL A 468 -10.78 -3.84 13.64
N HIS A 469 -11.34 -2.79 13.04
CA HIS A 469 -12.57 -2.80 12.27
C HIS A 469 -12.19 -2.41 10.83
N PRO A 470 -12.24 -3.35 9.89
CA PRO A 470 -11.97 -3.07 8.48
C PRO A 470 -13.04 -2.14 7.91
N VAL A 471 -12.85 -1.61 6.70
CA VAL A 471 -13.85 -0.71 6.06
C VAL A 471 -15.25 -1.35 6.02
N PHE A 472 -15.28 -2.68 5.82
CA PHE A 472 -16.49 -3.50 5.85
C PHE A 472 -16.27 -4.69 6.78
N GLY A 473 -17.06 -4.82 7.83
CA GLY A 473 -16.99 -6.00 8.68
C GLY A 473 -17.41 -5.75 10.12
N PHE A 474 -16.80 -6.53 11.01
CA PHE A 474 -16.99 -6.49 12.45
C PHE A 474 -15.63 -6.27 13.10
N TRP A 475 -15.64 -5.78 14.35
CA TRP A 475 -14.41 -5.73 15.15
C TRP A 475 -13.84 -7.13 15.36
N TYR A 476 -12.54 -7.29 15.14
CA TYR A 476 -11.81 -8.50 15.53
C TYR A 476 -10.55 -8.15 16.31
N GLY A 477 -10.18 -9.04 17.24
CA GLY A 477 -9.00 -8.88 18.07
C GLY A 477 -7.73 -9.14 17.28
N VAL A 478 -6.74 -8.27 17.44
CA VAL A 478 -5.37 -8.50 17.00
C VAL A 478 -4.71 -9.37 18.06
N ASN A 479 -4.38 -10.61 17.71
CA ASN A 479 -3.91 -11.62 18.67
C ASN A 479 -2.65 -11.14 19.42
N SER A 480 -2.54 -11.47 20.71
CA SER A 480 -1.53 -10.95 21.66
C SER A 480 -0.08 -11.36 21.38
N ALA A 481 0.18 -12.26 20.43
CA ALA A 481 1.55 -12.61 20.02
C ALA A 481 2.27 -11.45 19.29
N THR A 482 1.53 -10.42 18.90
CA THR A 482 1.91 -9.42 17.90
C THR A 482 2.50 -8.14 18.50
N ILE A 483 2.21 -7.83 19.76
CA ILE A 483 2.65 -6.60 20.44
C ILE A 483 3.48 -7.01 21.67
N SER A 484 4.81 -6.85 21.59
CA SER A 484 5.71 -7.17 22.69
C SER A 484 5.68 -6.06 23.75
N GLY A 485 5.31 -6.40 24.98
CA GLY A 485 5.25 -5.45 26.11
C GLY A 485 3.86 -4.89 26.35
N ASN A 486 3.77 -3.87 27.23
CA ASN A 486 2.51 -3.21 27.52
C ASN A 486 2.26 -2.14 26.46
N LEU A 487 1.18 -2.27 25.69
CA LEU A 487 0.75 -1.26 24.72
C LEU A 487 0.44 0.06 25.44
N VAL A 488 1.22 1.10 25.15
CA VAL A 488 1.09 2.46 25.71
C VAL A 488 0.25 3.32 24.78
N SER A 489 0.58 3.28 23.49
CA SER A 489 -0.07 4.06 22.44
C SER A 489 -0.04 3.28 21.13
N LEU A 490 -1.04 3.53 20.29
CA LEU A 490 -1.16 2.96 18.95
C LEU A 490 -1.34 4.12 17.97
N ALA A 491 -0.72 4.01 16.80
CA ALA A 491 -0.77 4.98 15.73
C ALA A 491 -1.04 4.26 14.40
N PRO A 492 -2.29 3.85 14.18
CA PRO A 492 -2.69 3.17 12.97
C PRO A 492 -2.87 4.18 11.83
N TYR A 493 -2.34 3.85 10.66
CA TYR A 493 -2.57 4.63 9.43
C TYR A 493 -3.34 3.83 8.37
N SER A 494 -3.41 2.51 8.49
CA SER A 494 -4.23 1.65 7.63
C SER A 494 -4.85 0.48 8.40
N GLN A 495 -5.71 -0.28 7.73
CA GLN A 495 -6.30 -1.52 8.25
C GLN A 495 -5.25 -2.62 8.49
N LEU A 496 -4.07 -2.49 7.87
CA LEU A 496 -2.99 -3.49 7.93
C LEU A 496 -1.84 -3.03 8.80
N GLN A 497 -1.71 -1.76 9.13
CA GLN A 497 -0.49 -1.23 9.74
C GLN A 497 -0.77 -0.22 10.84
N ALA A 498 -0.11 -0.44 11.97
CA ALA A 498 -0.13 0.45 13.10
C ALA A 498 1.24 0.51 13.77
N PHE A 499 1.76 1.71 13.99
CA PHE A 499 2.88 1.86 14.90
C PHE A 499 2.38 1.68 16.32
N ASN A 500 3.09 0.90 17.12
CA ASN A 500 2.82 0.78 18.54
C ASN A 500 3.99 1.38 19.33
N ALA A 501 3.65 1.97 20.47
CA ALA A 501 4.59 2.28 21.52
C ALA A 501 4.34 1.30 22.65
N THR A 502 5.35 0.51 23.03
CA THR A 502 5.25 -0.45 24.13
C THR A 502 6.27 -0.17 25.21
N THR A 503 5.89 -0.40 26.46
CA THR A 503 6.86 -0.39 27.56
C THR A 503 7.29 -1.81 27.90
N PRO A 504 8.60 -2.05 28.13
CA PRO A 504 9.06 -3.32 28.67
C PRO A 504 8.37 -3.62 30.01
N ALA A 505 8.09 -4.90 30.29
CA ALA A 505 7.38 -5.33 31.51
C ALA A 505 8.07 -4.92 32.83
N GLY A 506 9.33 -4.48 32.79
CA GLY A 506 10.10 -3.99 33.94
C GLY A 506 10.13 -2.47 34.12
N GLY A 507 9.41 -1.70 33.29
CA GLY A 507 9.61 -0.26 33.17
C GLY A 507 10.83 0.08 32.32
N GLY A 508 10.76 1.19 31.58
CA GLY A 508 11.78 1.62 30.63
C GLY A 508 11.21 2.62 29.62
N SER A 509 12.07 3.18 28.77
CA SER A 509 11.63 3.99 27.64
C SER A 509 10.71 3.18 26.72
N ALA A 510 9.72 3.85 26.11
CA ALA A 510 8.86 3.20 25.14
C ALA A 510 9.69 2.71 23.95
N ALA A 511 9.52 1.44 23.60
CA ALA A 511 9.99 0.88 22.34
C ALA A 511 8.91 1.13 21.29
N TYR A 512 9.33 1.49 20.07
CA TYR A 512 8.41 1.69 18.96
C TYR A 512 8.60 0.57 17.95
N SER A 513 7.51 -0.06 17.55
CA SER A 513 7.53 -1.06 16.49
C SER A 513 6.36 -0.87 15.55
N LEU A 514 6.56 -1.22 14.28
CA LEU A 514 5.48 -1.28 13.31
C LEU A 514 4.75 -2.64 13.48
N ALA A 515 3.56 -2.62 14.06
CA ALA A 515 2.65 -3.75 13.99
C ALA A 515 2.03 -3.80 12.59
N THR A 516 2.30 -4.87 11.86
CA THR A 516 1.61 -5.18 10.61
C THR A 516 0.65 -6.32 10.89
N ILE A 517 -0.64 -6.15 10.58
CA ILE A 517 -1.60 -7.25 10.52
C ILE A 517 -1.44 -7.89 9.15
N GLY A 518 -1.00 -9.15 9.11
CA GLY A 518 -0.90 -9.90 7.86
C GLY A 518 -2.28 -10.10 7.23
N LEU A 519 -2.32 -10.11 5.90
CA LEU A 519 -3.49 -10.46 5.07
C LEU A 519 -4.22 -11.72 5.58
N VAL A 520 -3.42 -12.70 5.97
CA VAL A 520 -3.84 -14.04 6.36
C VAL A 520 -4.39 -14.06 7.79
N ASP A 521 -4.04 -13.08 8.61
CA ASP A 521 -4.42 -13.05 10.01
C ASP A 521 -5.76 -12.36 10.28
N GLN A 522 -6.37 -11.76 9.25
CA GLN A 522 -7.50 -10.83 9.39
C GLN A 522 -8.87 -11.50 9.50
N GLN A 523 -8.98 -12.80 9.20
CA GLN A 523 -10.29 -13.45 9.12
C GLN A 523 -10.31 -14.75 9.93
N PRO A 524 -11.34 -14.97 10.77
CA PRO A 524 -11.58 -16.28 11.35
C PRO A 524 -11.75 -17.29 10.23
N ASP A 525 -11.20 -18.49 10.42
CA ASP A 525 -11.22 -19.52 9.39
C ASP A 525 -12.66 -19.75 8.90
N THR A 526 -12.90 -19.41 7.64
CA THR A 526 -14.21 -19.47 7.01
C THR A 526 -14.20 -20.61 6.02
N SER A 527 -14.83 -21.72 6.41
CA SER A 527 -15.05 -22.85 5.51
C SER A 527 -15.80 -22.43 4.25
N PHE A 528 -15.45 -23.03 3.13
CA PHE A 528 -16.19 -22.86 1.88
C PHE A 528 -17.69 -23.16 2.02
N PRO A 529 -18.55 -22.51 1.23
CA PRO A 529 -19.99 -22.77 1.26
C PRO A 529 -20.28 -24.27 1.14
N THR A 530 -21.12 -24.76 2.07
CA THR A 530 -21.57 -26.16 2.07
C THR A 530 -22.66 -26.35 1.04
N TRP A 531 -22.59 -27.46 0.30
CA TRP A 531 -23.56 -27.80 -0.73
C TRP A 531 -24.74 -28.57 -0.15
N THR A 532 -25.95 -28.32 -0.66
CA THR A 532 -27.06 -29.28 -0.45
C THR A 532 -26.71 -30.62 -1.10
N PRO A 533 -27.35 -31.75 -0.72
CA PRO A 533 -27.05 -33.04 -1.33
C PRO A 533 -27.12 -33.05 -2.87
N ASN A 534 -28.07 -32.33 -3.47
CA ASN A 534 -28.18 -32.21 -4.93
C ASN A 534 -27.05 -31.35 -5.52
N GLN A 535 -26.73 -30.21 -4.88
CA GLN A 535 -25.63 -29.34 -5.30
C GLN A 535 -24.27 -30.03 -5.19
N GLN A 536 -24.10 -30.91 -4.20
CA GLN A 536 -22.89 -31.72 -4.05
C GLN A 536 -22.72 -32.70 -5.23
N LEU A 537 -23.81 -33.32 -5.69
CA LEU A 537 -23.76 -34.18 -6.89
C LEU A 537 -23.39 -33.39 -8.15
N ILE A 538 -23.87 -32.15 -8.26
CA ILE A 538 -23.50 -31.22 -9.35
C ILE A 538 -22.02 -30.83 -9.25
N TYR A 539 -21.55 -30.43 -8.07
CA TYR A 539 -20.15 -30.10 -7.84
C TYR A 539 -19.22 -31.27 -8.18
N ASN A 540 -19.59 -32.50 -7.79
CA ASN A 540 -18.84 -33.71 -8.12
C ASN A 540 -18.85 -33.97 -9.63
N TYR A 541 -20.00 -33.81 -10.30
CA TYR A 541 -20.11 -33.95 -11.76
C TYR A 541 -19.23 -32.95 -12.49
N ILE A 542 -19.28 -31.67 -12.12
CA ILE A 542 -18.44 -30.61 -12.70
C ILE A 542 -16.97 -30.91 -12.44
N SER A 543 -16.60 -31.27 -11.20
CA SER A 543 -15.21 -31.60 -10.85
C SER A 543 -14.66 -32.74 -11.71
N GLN A 544 -15.40 -33.83 -11.87
CA GLN A 544 -14.97 -34.96 -12.72
C GLN A 544 -14.88 -34.58 -14.20
N ALA A 545 -15.84 -33.80 -14.69
CA ALA A 545 -15.88 -33.40 -16.09
C ALA A 545 -14.76 -32.40 -16.45
N VAL A 546 -14.41 -31.48 -15.55
CA VAL A 546 -13.34 -30.48 -15.75
C VAL A 546 -11.96 -31.11 -15.56
N LEU A 547 -11.76 -31.87 -14.48
CA LEU A 547 -10.44 -32.40 -14.12
C LEU A 547 -10.02 -33.62 -14.93
N GLN A 548 -10.97 -34.32 -15.55
CA GLN A 548 -10.75 -35.62 -16.20
C GLN A 548 -10.09 -36.67 -15.28
N LEU A 549 -10.04 -36.40 -13.97
CA LEU A 549 -9.37 -37.18 -12.93
C LEU A 549 -10.25 -37.21 -11.68
N ASP A 550 -10.26 -38.35 -10.98
CA ASP A 550 -11.01 -38.54 -9.74
C ASP A 550 -10.17 -38.03 -8.56
N TYR A 551 -10.32 -36.75 -8.23
CA TYR A 551 -9.61 -36.12 -7.10
C TYR A 551 -10.53 -36.08 -5.87
N PRO A 552 -10.17 -36.70 -4.74
CA PRO A 552 -11.07 -36.89 -3.59
C PRO A 552 -11.55 -35.61 -2.89
N GLY A 553 -10.98 -34.44 -3.21
CA GLY A 553 -11.45 -33.13 -2.75
C GLY A 553 -12.13 -32.26 -3.82
N GLY A 554 -12.28 -32.75 -5.04
CA GLY A 554 -12.81 -31.99 -6.19
C GLY A 554 -11.93 -30.78 -6.57
N LEU A 555 -12.54 -29.81 -7.24
CA LEU A 555 -11.86 -28.59 -7.75
C LEU A 555 -11.20 -27.75 -6.64
N ARG A 556 -11.87 -27.58 -5.49
CA ARG A 556 -11.34 -26.77 -4.38
C ARG A 556 -10.03 -27.29 -3.79
N ALA A 557 -9.79 -28.61 -3.86
CA ALA A 557 -8.52 -29.18 -3.40
C ALA A 557 -7.34 -28.89 -4.33
N LEU A 558 -7.60 -28.28 -5.49
CA LEU A 558 -6.58 -27.94 -6.48
C LEU A 558 -6.25 -26.46 -6.52
N TYR A 559 -7.02 -25.58 -5.87
CA TYR A 559 -6.80 -24.13 -5.86
C TYR A 559 -5.35 -23.80 -5.54
N GLY A 560 -4.76 -24.49 -4.55
CA GLY A 560 -3.38 -24.27 -4.15
C GLY A 560 -2.28 -24.91 -5.00
N SER A 561 -2.60 -25.83 -5.91
CA SER A 561 -1.57 -26.71 -6.51
C SER A 561 -1.35 -26.54 -8.02
N GLN A 562 -2.13 -25.68 -8.68
CA GLN A 562 -2.31 -25.78 -10.14
C GLN A 562 -2.26 -24.45 -10.92
N GLY A 563 -1.80 -23.31 -10.38
CA GLY A 563 -1.60 -22.05 -11.14
C GLY A 563 -2.73 -21.69 -12.14
N SER A 564 -2.35 -21.05 -13.28
CA SER A 564 -3.16 -20.54 -14.44
C SER A 564 -4.33 -21.39 -15.01
N SER A 565 -4.62 -22.54 -14.41
CA SER A 565 -5.73 -23.44 -14.72
C SER A 565 -7.11 -22.91 -14.29
N ALA A 566 -7.21 -22.03 -13.29
CA ALA A 566 -8.50 -21.50 -12.80
C ALA A 566 -9.32 -20.81 -13.91
N ASP A 567 -8.69 -19.92 -14.69
CA ASP A 567 -9.28 -19.29 -15.87
C ASP A 567 -9.76 -20.31 -16.91
N SER A 568 -8.95 -21.34 -17.15
CA SER A 568 -9.28 -22.40 -18.12
C SER A 568 -10.48 -23.22 -17.65
N TRP A 569 -10.56 -23.52 -16.34
CA TRP A 569 -11.69 -24.22 -15.74
C TRP A 569 -12.96 -23.38 -15.76
N GLY A 570 -12.87 -22.08 -15.46
CA GLY A 570 -13.98 -21.14 -15.56
C GLY A 570 -14.60 -21.14 -16.96
N ASN A 571 -13.76 -21.05 -17.99
CA ASN A 571 -14.20 -21.11 -19.39
C ASN A 571 -14.88 -22.44 -19.77
N LEU A 572 -14.37 -23.57 -19.25
CA LEU A 572 -14.98 -24.88 -19.49
C LEU A 572 -16.35 -24.99 -18.83
N ILE A 573 -16.47 -24.51 -17.59
CA ILE A 573 -17.72 -24.57 -16.81
C ILE A 573 -18.78 -23.66 -17.42
N ASP A 574 -18.43 -22.45 -17.88
CA ASP A 574 -19.36 -21.53 -18.54
C ASP A 574 -19.93 -22.11 -19.84
N GLN A 575 -19.20 -23.02 -20.49
CA GLN A 575 -19.63 -23.72 -21.71
C GLN A 575 -20.46 -24.99 -21.43
N MET A 576 -20.56 -25.46 -20.18
CA MET A 576 -21.31 -26.68 -19.86
C MET A 576 -22.82 -26.46 -19.93
N SER A 577 -23.52 -27.37 -20.62
CA SER A 577 -24.98 -27.42 -20.62
C SER A 577 -25.51 -28.21 -19.41
N VAL A 578 -26.60 -27.75 -18.79
CA VAL A 578 -27.25 -28.43 -17.65
C VAL A 578 -27.63 -29.87 -18.03
N PRO A 579 -27.04 -30.89 -17.37
CA PRO A 579 -27.43 -32.28 -17.58
C PRO A 579 -28.88 -32.54 -17.16
N SER A 580 -29.58 -33.44 -17.86
CA SER A 580 -31.00 -33.73 -17.64
C SER A 580 -31.33 -34.26 -16.23
N GLN A 581 -30.35 -34.79 -15.51
CA GLN A 581 -30.50 -35.29 -14.14
C GLN A 581 -30.48 -34.19 -13.06
N PHE A 582 -30.14 -32.94 -13.42
CA PHE A 582 -30.04 -31.82 -12.47
C PHE A 582 -31.10 -30.75 -12.75
N THR A 583 -31.50 -30.03 -11.71
CA THR A 583 -32.38 -28.86 -11.87
C THR A 583 -31.55 -27.66 -12.32
N SER A 584 -32.13 -26.78 -13.15
CA SER A 584 -31.42 -25.56 -13.59
C SER A 584 -31.11 -24.62 -12.42
N ALA A 585 -31.96 -24.59 -11.39
CA ALA A 585 -31.76 -23.73 -10.22
C ALA A 585 -30.55 -24.17 -9.38
N ASP A 586 -30.42 -25.47 -9.08
CA ASP A 586 -29.26 -25.98 -8.34
C ASP A 586 -27.98 -25.88 -9.16
N TRP A 587 -28.07 -26.11 -10.47
CA TRP A 587 -26.93 -25.95 -11.39
C TRP A 587 -26.40 -24.52 -11.39
N ASP A 588 -27.28 -23.54 -11.58
CA ASP A 588 -26.89 -22.13 -11.62
C ASP A 588 -26.23 -21.69 -10.31
N VAL A 589 -26.71 -22.17 -9.15
CA VAL A 589 -26.11 -21.87 -7.84
C VAL A 589 -24.67 -22.40 -7.76
N VAL A 590 -24.43 -23.66 -8.15
CA VAL A 590 -23.09 -24.25 -8.10
C VAL A 590 -22.16 -23.57 -9.11
N VAL A 591 -22.62 -23.33 -10.34
CA VAL A 591 -21.81 -22.70 -11.39
C VAL A 591 -21.42 -21.28 -11.03
N VAL A 592 -22.38 -20.44 -10.61
CA VAL A 592 -22.08 -19.04 -10.24
C VAL A 592 -21.09 -18.98 -9.08
N GLN A 593 -21.27 -19.85 -8.09
CA GLN A 593 -20.37 -19.91 -6.94
C GLN A 593 -18.97 -20.37 -7.35
N LEU A 594 -18.83 -21.38 -8.21
CA LEU A 594 -17.53 -21.83 -8.71
C LEU A 594 -16.83 -20.78 -9.57
N LEU A 595 -17.54 -20.11 -10.49
CA LEU A 595 -16.96 -19.05 -11.32
C LEU A 595 -16.42 -17.90 -10.45
N ARG A 596 -17.18 -17.52 -9.42
CA ARG A 596 -16.74 -16.52 -8.44
C ARG A 596 -15.49 -16.97 -7.66
N GLU A 597 -15.43 -18.24 -7.28
CA GLU A 597 -14.24 -18.79 -6.63
C GLU A 597 -13.04 -18.80 -7.57
N PHE A 598 -13.20 -19.13 -8.87
CA PHE A 598 -12.08 -19.13 -9.84
C PHE A 598 -11.54 -17.74 -10.15
N GLU A 599 -12.43 -16.74 -10.27
CA GLU A 599 -12.03 -15.33 -10.36
C GLU A 599 -11.17 -14.96 -9.15
N ALA A 600 -11.64 -15.28 -7.95
CA ALA A 600 -10.90 -14.99 -6.73
C ALA A 600 -9.57 -15.74 -6.60
N VAL A 601 -9.51 -17.02 -7.04
CA VAL A 601 -8.26 -17.80 -7.08
C VAL A 601 -7.27 -17.13 -8.03
N THR A 602 -7.73 -16.75 -9.23
CA THR A 602 -6.89 -16.09 -10.24
C THR A 602 -6.35 -14.75 -9.75
N ASP A 603 -7.18 -13.96 -9.05
CA ASP A 603 -6.76 -12.71 -8.43
C ASP A 603 -5.63 -12.92 -7.41
N VAL A 604 -5.78 -13.91 -6.53
CA VAL A 604 -4.77 -14.27 -5.52
C VAL A 604 -3.48 -14.76 -6.17
N GLU A 605 -3.56 -15.68 -7.13
CA GLU A 605 -2.38 -16.21 -7.83
C GLU A 605 -1.62 -15.10 -8.57
N ASN A 606 -2.34 -14.18 -9.21
CA ASN A 606 -1.75 -13.02 -9.87
C ASN A 606 -1.04 -12.11 -8.87
N LEU A 607 -1.66 -11.82 -7.72
CA LEU A 607 -1.05 -11.03 -6.65
C LEU A 607 0.26 -11.67 -6.17
N PHE A 608 0.25 -12.97 -5.85
CA PHE A 608 1.46 -13.66 -5.37
C PHE A 608 2.53 -13.82 -6.46
N THR A 609 2.13 -13.93 -7.73
CA THR A 609 3.06 -13.86 -8.87
C THR A 609 3.78 -12.51 -8.91
N GLN A 610 3.06 -11.39 -8.69
CA GLN A 610 3.66 -10.06 -8.64
C GLN A 610 4.58 -9.88 -7.42
N ILE A 611 4.16 -10.35 -6.24
CA ILE A 611 4.96 -10.28 -5.01
C ILE A 611 6.26 -11.09 -5.17
N ASN A 612 6.19 -12.31 -5.71
CA ASN A 612 7.38 -13.12 -5.97
C ASN A 612 8.27 -12.50 -7.06
N GLY A 613 7.67 -11.87 -8.08
CA GLY A 613 8.40 -11.08 -9.07
C GLY A 613 9.14 -9.90 -8.44
N LEU A 614 8.54 -9.22 -7.47
CA LEU A 614 9.18 -8.16 -6.69
C LEU A 614 10.34 -8.70 -5.84
N ASN A 615 10.16 -9.82 -5.13
CA ASN A 615 11.24 -10.45 -4.37
C ASN A 615 12.45 -10.79 -5.26
N SER A 616 12.22 -11.41 -6.42
CA SER A 616 13.30 -11.72 -7.37
C SER A 616 13.96 -10.46 -7.96
N ALA A 617 13.19 -9.38 -8.17
CA ALA A 617 13.73 -8.12 -8.66
C ALA A 617 14.61 -7.42 -7.62
N ILE A 618 14.21 -7.44 -6.33
CA ILE A 618 15.00 -6.92 -5.22
C ILE A 618 16.29 -7.74 -5.05
N GLU A 619 16.19 -9.07 -5.05
CA GLU A 619 17.36 -9.97 -4.99
C GLU A 619 18.35 -9.67 -6.12
N SER A 620 17.85 -9.50 -7.35
CA SER A 620 18.67 -9.18 -8.52
C SER A 620 19.34 -7.81 -8.40
N ALA A 621 18.65 -6.81 -7.86
CA ALA A 621 19.22 -5.48 -7.63
C ALA A 621 20.35 -5.52 -6.59
N GLN A 622 20.15 -6.25 -5.49
CA GLN A 622 21.15 -6.42 -4.44
C GLN A 622 22.38 -7.19 -4.92
N ALA A 623 22.18 -8.26 -5.70
CA ALA A 623 23.26 -9.05 -6.27
C ALA A 623 24.23 -8.23 -7.14
N LEU A 624 23.79 -7.08 -7.68
CA LEU A 624 24.65 -6.17 -8.44
C LEU A 624 25.49 -5.23 -7.56
N ASP A 625 24.98 -4.86 -6.38
CA ASP A 625 25.64 -3.90 -5.48
C ASP A 625 26.71 -4.57 -4.59
N ILE A 626 26.42 -5.79 -4.18
CA ILE A 626 27.28 -6.68 -3.39
C ILE A 626 28.73 -6.70 -3.94
N PRO A 627 29.03 -7.10 -5.19
CA PRO A 627 30.41 -7.12 -5.69
C PRO A 627 31.14 -5.77 -5.59
N GLY A 628 30.43 -4.65 -5.70
CA GLY A 628 30.96 -3.31 -5.50
C GLY A 628 31.44 -3.13 -4.05
N ILE A 629 30.60 -3.46 -3.08
CA ILE A 629 30.93 -3.44 -1.66
C ILE A 629 32.07 -4.42 -1.33
N GLN A 630 32.07 -5.62 -1.92
CA GLN A 630 33.15 -6.59 -1.75
C GLN A 630 34.51 -6.05 -2.18
N SER A 631 34.56 -5.41 -3.35
CA SER A 631 35.80 -4.85 -3.90
C SER A 631 36.38 -3.74 -3.01
N ILE A 632 35.49 -3.10 -2.24
CA ILE A 632 35.83 -2.06 -1.27
C ILE A 632 36.26 -2.67 0.08
N ILE A 633 35.66 -3.80 0.49
CA ILE A 633 35.86 -4.39 1.82
C ILE A 633 37.03 -5.39 1.90
N THR A 634 37.62 -5.81 0.78
CA THR A 634 38.56 -6.93 0.72
C THR A 634 40.01 -6.64 1.17
N ALA A 635 40.22 -6.01 2.34
CA ALA A 635 41.52 -6.02 3.02
C ALA A 635 41.62 -7.16 4.07
N SER A 636 41.88 -8.38 3.59
CA SER A 636 42.70 -9.46 4.20
C SER A 636 42.59 -9.92 5.68
N ASN A 637 41.71 -9.43 6.55
CA ASN A 637 41.47 -10.06 7.87
C ASN A 637 40.12 -9.66 8.48
N PRO A 638 39.06 -10.47 8.33
CA PRO A 638 37.82 -10.27 9.08
C PRO A 638 38.09 -10.49 10.58
N GLY A 639 37.59 -9.57 11.42
CA GLY A 639 37.64 -9.71 12.88
C GLY A 639 36.72 -10.83 13.40
N PRO A 640 36.85 -11.22 14.69
CA PRO A 640 36.21 -12.41 15.25
C PRO A 640 34.66 -12.43 15.35
N ASN A 641 33.94 -11.41 14.86
CA ASN A 641 32.49 -11.22 15.09
C ASN A 641 31.66 -11.09 13.80
N THR A 642 31.99 -11.80 12.71
CA THR A 642 31.29 -11.69 11.41
C THR A 642 29.81 -12.08 11.44
N SER A 643 29.40 -13.04 12.30
CA SER A 643 28.00 -13.47 12.38
C SER A 643 27.06 -12.38 12.90
N THR A 644 27.52 -11.53 13.82
CA THR A 644 26.74 -10.37 14.30
C THR A 644 26.49 -9.37 13.18
N TYR A 645 27.47 -9.13 12.31
CA TYR A 645 27.33 -8.20 11.18
C TYR A 645 26.43 -8.76 10.08
N ILE A 646 26.48 -10.07 9.81
CA ILE A 646 25.54 -10.73 8.88
C ILE A 646 24.12 -10.58 9.39
N ARG A 647 23.88 -10.83 10.69
CA ARG A 647 22.57 -10.64 11.30
C ARG A 647 22.06 -9.20 11.18
N LEU A 648 22.89 -8.22 11.56
CA LEU A 648 22.54 -6.79 11.42
C LEU A 648 22.31 -6.39 9.96
N ALA A 649 23.05 -6.95 9.02
CA ALA A 649 22.83 -6.72 7.60
C ALA A 649 21.52 -7.35 7.10
N LEU A 650 21.15 -8.55 7.57
CA LEU A 650 19.87 -9.19 7.23
C LEU A 650 18.68 -8.45 7.85
N GLU A 651 18.75 -8.08 9.13
CA GLU A 651 17.71 -7.28 9.80
C GLU A 651 17.55 -5.92 9.08
N GLY A 652 18.68 -5.26 8.78
CA GLY A 652 18.69 -4.02 8.00
C GLY A 652 18.17 -4.17 6.57
N LEU A 653 18.38 -5.32 5.93
CA LEU A 653 17.84 -5.62 4.60
C LEU A 653 16.32 -5.61 4.60
N VAL A 654 15.73 -6.28 5.57
CA VAL A 654 14.27 -6.37 5.71
C VAL A 654 13.71 -4.98 5.96
N GLU A 655 14.30 -4.23 6.89
CA GLU A 655 13.91 -2.85 7.17
C GLU A 655 14.03 -1.95 5.94
N ALA A 656 15.12 -2.07 5.19
CA ALA A 656 15.35 -1.28 3.98
C ALA A 656 14.29 -1.54 2.91
N VAL A 657 13.95 -2.81 2.70
CA VAL A 657 12.93 -3.21 1.74
C VAL A 657 11.57 -2.66 2.17
N VAL A 658 11.22 -2.79 3.45
CA VAL A 658 9.94 -2.27 3.98
C VAL A 658 9.87 -0.76 3.93
N ALA A 659 10.94 -0.06 4.33
CA ALA A 659 11.02 1.39 4.30
C ALA A 659 10.94 1.91 2.85
N GLY A 660 11.66 1.27 1.92
CA GLY A 660 11.64 1.62 0.50
C GLY A 660 10.29 1.42 -0.14
N ILE A 661 9.62 0.32 0.21
CA ILE A 661 8.24 0.09 -0.22
C ILE A 661 7.30 1.14 0.39
N GLY A 662 7.48 1.49 1.67
CA GLY A 662 6.67 2.50 2.36
C GLY A 662 6.78 3.91 1.77
N VAL A 663 7.89 4.26 1.13
CA VAL A 663 8.05 5.54 0.40
C VAL A 663 7.13 5.60 -0.83
N VAL A 664 6.82 4.45 -1.44
CA VAL A 664 5.88 4.40 -2.55
C VAL A 664 4.47 4.40 -1.96
N ALA A 665 3.87 5.59 -1.91
CA ALA A 665 2.53 5.76 -1.35
C ALA A 665 1.48 4.94 -2.12
N GLY A 666 0.73 4.11 -1.41
CA GLY A 666 -0.41 3.38 -1.94
C GLY A 666 -0.79 2.16 -1.07
N PRO A 667 -2.08 1.80 -0.99
CA PRO A 667 -2.52 0.59 -0.30
C PRO A 667 -1.84 -0.68 -0.85
N GLU A 668 -1.44 -0.71 -2.12
CA GLU A 668 -0.77 -1.85 -2.74
C GLU A 668 0.68 -2.03 -2.28
N ALA A 669 1.40 -0.92 -2.17
CA ALA A 669 2.74 -0.92 -1.60
C ALA A 669 2.68 -1.39 -0.14
N ALA A 670 1.67 -0.98 0.63
CA ALA A 670 1.48 -1.46 2.00
C ALA A 670 1.27 -2.98 2.07
N VAL A 671 0.49 -3.56 1.15
CA VAL A 671 0.30 -5.03 1.05
C VAL A 671 1.59 -5.73 0.65
N ALA A 672 2.27 -5.22 -0.38
CA ALA A 672 3.56 -5.73 -0.82
C ALA A 672 4.57 -5.73 0.34
N ALA A 673 4.69 -4.60 1.04
CA ALA A 673 5.53 -4.46 2.22
C ALA A 673 5.14 -5.46 3.30
N ALA A 674 3.85 -5.59 3.61
CA ALA A 674 3.38 -6.51 4.64
C ALA A 674 3.77 -7.95 4.34
N VAL A 675 3.45 -8.45 3.14
CA VAL A 675 3.74 -9.84 2.75
C VAL A 675 5.24 -10.08 2.66
N ILE A 676 5.99 -9.16 2.03
CA ILE A 676 7.45 -9.26 1.88
C ILE A 676 8.14 -9.18 3.25
N ASN A 677 7.72 -8.27 4.13
CA ASN A 677 8.26 -8.16 5.48
C ASN A 677 8.07 -9.46 6.26
N SER A 678 6.84 -9.99 6.26
CA SER A 678 6.51 -11.23 6.97
C SER A 678 7.35 -12.39 6.43
N ALA A 679 7.45 -12.53 5.10
CA ALA A 679 8.20 -13.59 4.45
C ALA A 679 9.71 -13.46 4.66
N LEU A 680 10.30 -12.28 4.48
CA LEU A 680 11.73 -12.04 4.68
C LEU A 680 12.14 -12.16 6.14
N THR A 681 11.32 -11.67 7.08
CA THR A 681 11.62 -11.79 8.53
C THR A 681 11.60 -13.25 8.97
N ALA A 682 10.59 -14.01 8.53
CA ALA A 682 10.50 -15.43 8.83
C ALA A 682 11.63 -16.22 8.15
N ALA A 683 11.97 -15.89 6.91
CA ALA A 683 13.11 -16.46 6.20
C ALA A 683 14.45 -16.15 6.89
N ALA A 684 14.68 -14.90 7.30
CA ALA A 684 15.88 -14.51 8.03
C ALA A 684 16.00 -15.29 9.35
N SER A 685 14.89 -15.42 10.10
CA SER A 685 14.86 -16.20 11.34
C SER A 685 15.17 -17.69 11.12
N GLU A 686 14.65 -18.30 10.04
CA GLU A 686 14.93 -19.69 9.69
C GLU A 686 16.39 -19.89 9.26
N VAL A 687 16.92 -18.99 8.43
CA VAL A 687 18.31 -19.03 7.99
C VAL A 687 19.24 -18.83 9.18
N GLU A 688 18.96 -17.91 10.08
CA GLU A 688 19.70 -17.73 11.34
C GLU A 688 19.71 -19.00 12.20
N ALA A 689 18.56 -19.65 12.36
CA ALA A 689 18.48 -20.92 13.08
C ALA A 689 19.32 -22.02 12.40
N SER A 690 19.40 -22.02 11.07
CA SER A 690 20.19 -22.97 10.28
C SER A 690 21.70 -22.76 10.36
N LEU A 691 22.15 -21.52 10.58
CA LEU A 691 23.58 -21.19 10.77
C LEU A 691 24.16 -21.78 12.06
N GLY A 692 23.29 -22.20 13.00
CA GLY A 692 23.64 -22.98 14.18
C GLY A 692 24.38 -22.18 15.26
N GLY A 693 23.97 -22.32 16.52
CA GLY A 693 24.65 -21.76 17.70
C GLY A 693 26.03 -22.39 18.00
N GLY A 694 26.75 -22.85 16.98
CA GLY A 694 28.07 -23.45 17.09
C GLY A 694 29.10 -22.40 17.52
N GLY A 695 29.27 -22.22 18.82
CA GLY A 695 30.25 -21.33 19.45
C GLY A 695 31.71 -21.76 19.26
N GLY A 696 32.16 -21.93 18.02
CA GLY A 696 33.50 -22.43 17.71
C GLY A 696 34.07 -21.86 16.41
N ASN A 697 34.85 -20.79 16.56
CA ASN A 697 35.95 -20.34 15.70
C ASN A 697 35.85 -20.66 14.20
N GLY A 698 35.41 -19.65 13.45
CA GLY A 698 35.48 -19.66 11.99
C GLY A 698 35.29 -18.30 11.33
N ALA A 699 35.80 -17.22 11.92
CA ALA A 699 35.67 -15.83 11.43
C ALA A 699 36.23 -15.57 10.02
N ALA A 700 36.82 -16.56 9.35
CA ALA A 700 37.34 -16.48 7.98
C ALA A 700 36.34 -16.96 6.91
N ILE A 701 35.12 -17.23 7.33
CA ILE A 701 34.01 -17.58 6.46
C ILE A 701 33.46 -16.33 5.76
N GLN A 702 33.24 -16.49 4.45
CA GLN A 702 33.54 -15.50 3.42
C GLN A 702 32.34 -14.61 3.11
N TYR A 703 32.64 -13.48 2.49
CA TYR A 703 31.67 -12.68 1.74
C TYR A 703 30.75 -13.52 0.83
N GLY A 704 31.28 -14.61 0.26
CA GLY A 704 30.49 -15.56 -0.53
C GLY A 704 29.39 -16.27 0.27
N GLU A 705 29.58 -16.48 1.58
CA GLU A 705 28.51 -17.00 2.44
C GLU A 705 27.46 -15.92 2.71
N PHE A 706 27.82 -14.66 2.89
CA PHE A 706 26.83 -13.58 3.01
C PHE A 706 25.93 -13.48 1.77
N THR A 707 26.50 -13.50 0.57
CA THR A 707 25.72 -13.51 -0.68
C THR A 707 24.84 -14.76 -0.80
N GLN A 708 25.34 -15.94 -0.40
CA GLN A 708 24.54 -17.16 -0.36
C GLN A 708 23.41 -17.09 0.67
N THR A 709 23.68 -16.54 1.86
CA THR A 709 22.70 -16.34 2.92
C THR A 709 21.60 -15.38 2.47
N GLN A 710 21.93 -14.27 1.80
CA GLN A 710 20.91 -13.37 1.24
C GLN A 710 20.07 -14.06 0.17
N ALA A 711 20.69 -14.73 -0.81
CA ALA A 711 19.96 -15.50 -1.82
C ALA A 711 19.07 -16.59 -1.19
N GLN A 712 19.55 -17.25 -0.13
CA GLN A 712 18.77 -18.21 0.65
C GLN A 712 17.58 -17.54 1.34
N VAL A 713 17.74 -16.34 1.92
CA VAL A 713 16.63 -15.59 2.53
C VAL A 713 15.54 -15.27 1.50
N PHE A 714 15.88 -14.79 0.30
CA PHE A 714 14.87 -14.54 -0.75
C PHE A 714 14.22 -15.83 -1.24
N SER A 715 14.99 -16.90 -1.44
CA SER A 715 14.45 -18.20 -1.81
C SER A 715 13.51 -18.77 -0.74
N THR A 716 13.86 -18.65 0.53
CA THR A 716 13.02 -19.08 1.66
C THR A 716 11.77 -18.19 1.75
N ALA A 717 11.90 -16.88 1.55
CA ALA A 717 10.77 -15.96 1.53
C ALA A 717 9.77 -16.28 0.41
N ALA A 718 10.24 -16.66 -0.79
CA ALA A 718 9.37 -17.15 -1.85
C ALA A 718 8.61 -18.43 -1.47
N GLY A 719 9.26 -19.34 -0.72
CA GLY A 719 8.60 -20.53 -0.17
C GLY A 719 7.53 -20.20 0.87
N ILE A 720 7.81 -19.24 1.75
CA ILE A 720 6.86 -18.74 2.76
C ILE A 720 5.67 -18.03 2.10
N ASN A 721 5.91 -17.23 1.07
CA ASN A 721 4.87 -16.61 0.26
C ASN A 721 3.93 -17.66 -0.34
N GLY A 722 4.48 -18.76 -0.87
CA GLY A 722 3.68 -19.90 -1.33
C GLY A 722 2.79 -20.44 -0.21
N GLY A 723 3.29 -20.52 1.03
CA GLY A 723 2.49 -20.90 2.19
C GLY A 723 1.34 -19.93 2.51
N TYR A 724 1.58 -18.62 2.41
CA TYR A 724 0.51 -17.61 2.57
C TYR A 724 -0.54 -17.70 1.47
N GLU A 725 -0.10 -17.85 0.22
CA GLU A 725 -0.98 -18.09 -0.94
C GLU A 725 -1.87 -19.32 -0.69
N GLN A 726 -1.29 -20.46 -0.26
CA GLN A 726 -2.05 -21.65 0.11
C GLN A 726 -3.08 -21.40 1.21
N SER A 727 -2.71 -20.63 2.23
CA SER A 727 -3.60 -20.33 3.35
C SER A 727 -4.78 -19.46 2.92
N ILE A 728 -4.58 -18.53 2.00
CA ILE A 728 -5.66 -17.71 1.42
C ILE A 728 -6.54 -18.56 0.51
N LEU A 729 -5.94 -19.34 -0.39
CA LEU A 729 -6.66 -20.20 -1.33
C LEU A 729 -7.46 -21.32 -0.63
N GLY A 730 -7.02 -21.75 0.55
CA GLY A 730 -7.68 -22.77 1.39
C GLY A 730 -8.82 -22.24 2.27
N ASP A 731 -9.01 -20.92 2.36
CA ASP A 731 -10.00 -20.29 3.21
C ASP A 731 -10.93 -19.39 2.39
N TYR A 732 -12.24 -19.65 2.42
CA TYR A 732 -13.18 -18.93 1.57
C TYR A 732 -13.33 -17.46 1.95
N GLY A 733 -13.27 -17.14 3.25
CA GLY A 733 -13.38 -15.77 3.73
C GLY A 733 -12.20 -14.93 3.26
N ARG A 734 -10.98 -15.46 3.43
CA ARG A 734 -9.73 -14.83 2.98
C ARG A 734 -9.69 -14.70 1.46
N LEU A 735 -10.00 -15.79 0.74
CA LEU A 735 -10.04 -15.81 -0.72
C LEU A 735 -10.94 -14.70 -1.28
N MET A 736 -12.18 -14.61 -0.77
CA MET A 736 -13.14 -13.65 -1.28
C MET A 736 -12.82 -12.20 -0.89
N GLU A 737 -12.25 -11.98 0.30
CA GLU A 737 -11.84 -10.64 0.74
C GLU A 737 -10.68 -10.11 -0.10
N VAL A 738 -9.65 -10.93 -0.32
CA VAL A 738 -8.50 -10.57 -1.17
C VAL A 738 -8.96 -10.21 -2.58
N SER A 739 -9.79 -11.06 -3.18
CA SER A 739 -10.34 -10.80 -4.52
C SER A 739 -11.19 -9.52 -4.56
N TYR A 740 -11.98 -9.24 -3.52
CA TYR A 740 -12.74 -8.00 -3.44
C TYR A 740 -11.83 -6.76 -3.38
N LEU A 741 -10.74 -6.82 -2.61
CA LEU A 741 -9.79 -5.71 -2.49
C LEU A 741 -9.07 -5.46 -3.82
N ILE A 742 -8.70 -6.51 -4.56
CA ILE A 742 -8.14 -6.41 -5.91
C ILE A 742 -9.16 -5.79 -6.87
N ASN A 743 -10.36 -6.35 -6.94
CA ASN A 743 -11.41 -5.93 -7.88
C ASN A 743 -12.00 -4.54 -7.60
N SER A 744 -11.93 -4.07 -6.35
CA SER A 744 -12.31 -2.69 -6.00
C SER A 744 -11.27 -1.65 -6.41
N GLY A 745 -10.09 -2.09 -6.90
CA GLY A 745 -8.95 -1.23 -7.17
C GLY A 745 -8.24 -0.77 -5.90
N THR A 746 -8.62 -1.28 -4.73
CA THR A 746 -7.88 -1.03 -3.48
C THR A 746 -6.52 -1.70 -3.56
N TRP A 747 -6.43 -2.88 -4.18
CA TRP A 747 -5.18 -3.59 -4.45
C TRP A 747 -4.85 -3.66 -5.93
N TYR A 748 -4.63 -2.51 -6.56
CA TYR A 748 -4.25 -2.46 -7.97
C TYR A 748 -2.72 -2.51 -8.16
N TRP A 749 -2.17 -3.70 -8.44
CA TRP A 749 -0.75 -3.83 -8.76
C TRP A 749 -0.45 -3.30 -10.16
N SER A 750 -0.05 -2.03 -10.24
CA SER A 750 0.28 -1.42 -11.54
C SER A 750 1.46 -2.15 -12.20
N PRO A 751 1.53 -2.20 -13.54
CA PRO A 751 2.66 -2.81 -14.24
C PRO A 751 4.03 -2.14 -13.96
N THR A 752 4.05 -0.90 -13.44
CA THR A 752 5.30 -0.21 -13.06
C THR A 752 5.63 -0.39 -11.58
N LEU A 753 4.66 -0.76 -10.74
CA LEU A 753 4.78 -0.77 -9.29
C LEU A 753 6.00 -1.57 -8.83
N THR A 754 6.24 -2.76 -9.39
CA THR A 754 7.42 -3.56 -9.05
C THR A 754 8.73 -2.79 -9.27
N ASN A 755 8.89 -2.11 -10.39
CA ASN A 755 10.10 -1.33 -10.67
C ASN A 755 10.19 -0.09 -9.78
N ASP A 756 9.06 0.57 -9.53
CA ASP A 756 8.99 1.75 -8.66
C ASP A 756 9.40 1.38 -7.22
N LEU A 757 8.92 0.23 -6.72
CA LEU A 757 9.27 -0.34 -5.42
C LEU A 757 10.75 -0.74 -5.35
N VAL A 758 11.29 -1.41 -6.36
CA VAL A 758 12.73 -1.74 -6.42
C VAL A 758 13.58 -0.47 -6.43
N ASN A 759 13.24 0.52 -7.26
CA ASN A 759 13.98 1.77 -7.35
C ASN A 759 13.94 2.57 -6.04
N ALA A 760 12.83 2.48 -5.28
CA ALA A 760 12.71 3.12 -3.97
C ALA A 760 13.50 2.36 -2.89
N ALA A 761 13.52 1.03 -2.93
CA ALA A 761 14.27 0.20 -1.98
C ALA A 761 15.78 0.22 -2.22
N THR A 762 16.23 0.36 -3.47
CA THR A 762 17.65 0.30 -3.85
C THR A 762 18.58 1.18 -3.04
N PRO A 763 18.34 2.50 -2.98
CA PRO A 763 19.26 3.36 -2.27
C PRO A 763 19.26 3.11 -0.76
N ILE A 764 18.16 2.60 -0.20
CA ILE A 764 18.03 2.33 1.23
C ILE A 764 18.82 1.08 1.61
N TYR A 765 18.70 -0.03 0.88
CA TYR A 765 19.49 -1.21 1.23
C TYR A 765 20.98 -0.99 0.99
N GLN A 766 21.36 -0.16 0.00
CA GLN A 766 22.76 0.24 -0.17
C GLN A 766 23.30 0.92 1.10
N VAL A 767 22.53 1.86 1.66
CA VAL A 767 22.86 2.50 2.95
C VAL A 767 23.05 1.45 4.04
N TYR A 768 22.10 0.53 4.21
CA TYR A 768 22.19 -0.52 5.24
C TYR A 768 23.38 -1.46 5.03
N ASP A 769 23.68 -1.89 3.80
CA ASP A 769 24.83 -2.74 3.52
C ASP A 769 26.13 -2.04 3.94
N TYR A 770 26.26 -0.74 3.67
CA TYR A 770 27.41 0.05 4.14
C TYR A 770 27.45 0.21 5.66
N LEU A 771 26.31 0.55 6.29
CA LEU A 771 26.20 0.70 7.75
C LEU A 771 26.53 -0.59 8.50
N SER A 772 26.09 -1.74 7.98
CA SER A 772 26.29 -3.03 8.64
C SER A 772 27.67 -3.65 8.35
N LEU A 773 28.21 -3.49 7.14
CA LEU A 773 29.46 -4.18 6.76
C LEU A 773 30.72 -3.36 7.03
N LEU A 774 30.68 -2.03 6.99
CA LEU A 774 31.90 -1.23 7.21
C LEU A 774 32.45 -1.30 8.62
N PRO A 775 31.64 -1.32 9.70
CA PRO A 775 32.15 -1.52 11.06
C PRO A 775 32.94 -2.83 11.26
N ALA A 776 32.68 -3.84 10.42
CA ALA A 776 33.41 -5.11 10.47
C ALA A 776 34.88 -4.97 10.07
N GLN A 777 35.20 -3.99 9.22
CA GLN A 777 36.55 -3.79 8.69
C GLN A 777 37.17 -2.46 9.11
N TRP A 778 36.40 -1.40 9.31
CA TRP A 778 36.89 -0.05 9.57
C TRP A 778 36.50 0.44 10.95
N GLN A 779 37.42 1.15 11.61
CA GLN A 779 37.20 1.84 12.87
C GLN A 779 37.51 3.33 12.69
N VAL A 780 36.94 4.17 13.55
CA VAL A 780 37.28 5.59 13.66
C VAL A 780 38.15 5.77 14.89
N VAL A 781 39.33 6.36 14.70
CA VAL A 781 40.27 6.67 15.76
C VAL A 781 40.27 8.18 15.96
N GLU A 782 39.96 8.61 17.17
CA GLU A 782 40.09 10.00 17.57
C GLU A 782 41.40 10.19 18.32
N PHE A 783 42.15 11.22 17.97
CA PHE A 783 43.22 11.72 18.82
C PHE A 783 43.15 13.22 18.98
N GLU A 784 43.53 13.64 20.17
CA GLU A 784 43.53 15.03 20.58
C GLU A 784 44.93 15.62 20.37
N TYR A 785 45.02 16.74 19.63
CA TYR A 785 46.26 17.43 19.33
C TYR A 785 46.19 18.89 19.79
N THR A 786 47.18 19.34 20.56
CA THR A 786 47.32 20.75 20.95
C THR A 786 48.48 21.37 20.18
N ASP A 787 48.23 22.42 19.41
CA ASP A 787 49.24 23.07 18.56
C ASP A 787 50.07 24.09 19.34
N TYR A 788 50.96 23.60 20.21
CA TYR A 788 51.88 24.45 20.97
C TYR A 788 52.94 25.15 20.11
N PHE A 789 53.17 24.69 18.88
CA PHE A 789 54.29 25.11 18.04
C PHE A 789 53.86 25.89 16.79
N HIS A 790 52.57 26.21 16.66
CA HIS A 790 51.97 26.84 15.47
C HIS A 790 52.30 26.07 14.18
N VAL A 791 52.36 24.74 14.25
CA VAL A 791 52.60 23.87 13.10
C VAL A 791 51.25 23.65 12.42
N SER A 792 51.14 24.07 11.15
CA SER A 792 49.92 23.86 10.37
C SER A 792 49.47 22.40 10.44
N ILE A 793 48.21 22.18 10.82
CA ILE A 793 47.62 20.85 11.03
C ILE A 793 47.84 19.90 9.85
N SER A 794 47.85 20.40 8.61
CA SER A 794 48.14 19.62 7.40
C SER A 794 49.54 19.02 7.39
N LYS A 795 50.54 19.69 7.98
CA LYS A 795 51.89 19.13 8.15
C LYS A 795 51.92 18.04 9.20
N VAL A 796 51.12 18.16 10.26
CA VAL A 796 50.97 17.15 11.30
C VAL A 796 50.33 15.89 10.70
N VAL A 797 49.22 16.05 9.98
CA VAL A 797 48.52 14.96 9.29
C VAL A 797 49.44 14.25 8.29
N ASN A 798 50.15 15.01 7.45
CA ASN A 798 51.11 14.44 6.49
C ASN A 798 52.32 13.78 7.15
N ALA A 799 52.82 14.31 8.28
CA ALA A 799 53.99 13.75 8.97
C ALA A 799 53.70 12.38 9.60
N PHE A 800 52.45 12.14 10.02
CA PHE A 800 52.00 10.84 10.51
C PHE A 800 51.66 9.85 9.39
N GLY A 801 51.74 10.27 8.13
CA GLY A 801 51.43 9.43 6.97
C GLY A 801 49.93 9.12 6.84
N PHE A 802 49.07 9.95 7.43
CA PHE A 802 47.63 9.83 7.24
C PHE A 802 47.26 10.20 5.82
N GLU A 803 46.38 9.42 5.22
CA GLU A 803 45.74 9.80 3.98
C GLU A 803 44.74 10.93 4.26
N SER A 804 44.97 12.08 3.61
CA SER A 804 44.19 13.30 3.85
C SER A 804 42.68 13.13 3.61
N TYR A 805 42.28 12.22 2.72
CA TYR A 805 40.88 11.92 2.44
C TYR A 805 40.22 11.03 3.51
N ALA A 806 41.01 10.40 4.39
CA ALA A 806 40.55 9.52 5.46
C ALA A 806 40.72 10.17 6.84
N THR A 807 40.80 11.50 6.90
CA THR A 807 41.03 12.27 8.12
C THR A 807 40.08 13.48 8.18
N VAL A 808 39.45 13.72 9.32
CA VAL A 808 38.70 14.94 9.64
C VAL A 808 39.35 15.63 10.83
N THR A 809 39.39 16.96 10.80
CA THR A 809 39.94 17.75 11.89
C THR A 809 38.93 18.79 12.33
N THR A 810 38.64 18.81 13.63
CA THR A 810 37.72 19.77 14.26
C THR A 810 38.44 20.51 15.37
N GLU A 811 38.41 21.83 15.35
CA GLU A 811 38.96 22.64 16.45
C GLU A 811 38.00 22.57 17.65
N ASN A 812 38.48 22.08 18.79
CA ASN A 812 37.70 21.87 20.01
C ASN A 812 38.24 22.70 21.19
N GLY A 813 38.45 24.00 20.92
CA GLY A 813 38.82 25.00 21.91
C GLY A 813 40.32 25.31 21.96
N HIS A 814 40.76 25.80 23.13
CA HIS A 814 42.16 26.16 23.37
C HIS A 814 42.68 25.54 24.66
N HIS A 815 43.92 25.07 24.65
CA HIS A 815 44.63 24.61 25.83
C HIS A 815 45.91 25.43 26.01
N LEU A 816 46.02 26.12 27.15
CA LEU A 816 47.09 27.09 27.45
C LEU A 816 47.31 28.17 26.36
N GLY A 817 46.23 28.58 25.70
CA GLY A 817 46.25 29.61 24.64
C GLY A 817 46.61 29.08 23.25
N ALA A 818 46.99 27.81 23.12
CA ALA A 818 47.14 27.13 21.83
C ALA A 818 45.80 26.52 21.39
N PRO A 819 45.46 26.54 20.09
CA PRO A 819 44.27 25.84 19.59
C PRO A 819 44.43 24.34 19.77
N LYS A 820 43.31 23.71 20.13
CA LYS A 820 43.17 22.29 20.38
C LYS A 820 42.32 21.69 19.27
N TYR A 821 42.79 20.60 18.68
CA TYR A 821 42.15 19.93 17.56
C TYR A 821 41.85 18.48 17.92
N ASP A 822 40.64 18.03 17.62
CA ASP A 822 40.31 16.62 17.54
C ASP A 822 40.54 16.18 16.10
N ILE A 823 41.39 15.17 15.93
CA ILE A 823 41.73 14.60 14.63
C ILE A 823 41.16 13.20 14.61
N LEU A 824 40.15 13.00 13.77
CA LEU A 824 39.53 11.72 13.53
C LEU A 824 40.13 11.14 12.25
N PHE A 825 40.57 9.88 12.28
CA PHE A 825 40.95 9.15 11.08
C PHE A 825 40.37 7.75 11.08
N SER A 826 40.14 7.19 9.90
CA SER A 826 39.60 5.83 9.78
C SER A 826 40.68 4.88 9.32
N ASN A 827 40.84 3.74 10.01
CA ASN A 827 41.75 2.68 9.61
C ASN A 827 41.13 1.30 9.82
N GLN A 828 41.82 0.25 9.37
CA GLN A 828 41.32 -1.10 9.52
C GLN A 828 41.21 -1.50 11.00
N VAL A 829 40.13 -2.18 11.37
CA VAL A 829 39.94 -2.79 12.70
C VAL A 829 41.13 -3.70 13.01
N GLY A 830 41.76 -3.46 14.16
CA GLY A 830 42.96 -4.19 14.58
C GLY A 830 44.28 -3.58 14.11
N ALA A 831 44.26 -2.56 13.24
CA ALA A 831 45.43 -1.75 12.96
C ALA A 831 45.86 -0.96 14.22
N GLN A 832 47.10 -0.45 14.20
CA GLN A 832 47.64 0.34 15.31
C GLN A 832 46.79 1.59 15.54
N THR A 833 46.42 1.84 16.80
CA THR A 833 45.69 3.05 17.22
C THR A 833 46.49 3.91 18.20
N ASN A 834 47.62 3.40 18.70
CA ASN A 834 48.45 4.09 19.69
C ASN A 834 49.57 4.89 19.01
N LEU A 835 49.42 6.22 19.01
CA LEU A 835 50.41 7.16 18.48
C LEU A 835 51.74 7.17 19.25
N ASN A 836 51.77 6.69 20.49
CA ASN A 836 52.96 6.69 21.35
C ASN A 836 53.90 5.50 21.09
N LYS A 837 53.51 4.52 20.28
CA LYS A 837 54.34 3.34 19.95
C LYS A 837 55.23 3.59 18.72
N ALA A 838 56.26 4.44 18.89
CA ALA A 838 57.43 4.65 18.01
C ALA A 838 57.17 5.18 16.58
N PRO A 839 58.13 5.92 15.97
CA PRO A 839 57.87 6.63 14.73
C PRO A 839 57.84 5.65 13.55
N PHE A 840 56.92 5.84 12.59
CA PHE A 840 56.86 5.13 11.30
C PHE A 840 56.18 3.75 11.23
N VAL A 841 55.30 3.37 12.16
CA VAL A 841 54.41 2.21 11.90
C VAL A 841 53.20 2.71 11.10
N SER A 842 52.93 2.10 9.94
CA SER A 842 51.74 2.39 9.13
C SER A 842 50.49 2.23 10.00
N PHE A 843 49.75 3.32 10.23
CA PHE A 843 48.42 3.27 10.84
C PHE A 843 47.38 2.70 9.87
N GLY A 844 47.74 2.56 8.60
CA GLY A 844 46.94 1.88 7.60
C GLY A 844 46.90 0.35 7.78
N PRO A 845 46.13 -0.35 6.94
CA PRO A 845 45.50 0.20 5.74
C PRO A 845 44.35 1.16 6.06
N TYR A 846 44.21 2.19 5.24
CA TYR A 846 43.13 3.18 5.29
C TYR A 846 42.03 2.77 4.30
N PRO A 847 40.78 3.25 4.49
CA PRO A 847 39.77 3.21 3.44
C PRO A 847 40.32 3.76 2.12
N THR A 848 39.75 3.35 0.99
CA THR A 848 40.06 4.01 -0.29
C THR A 848 39.34 5.36 -0.39
N SER A 849 39.86 6.31 -1.16
CA SER A 849 39.15 7.58 -1.41
C SER A 849 37.80 7.35 -2.10
N THR A 850 37.71 6.32 -2.94
CA THR A 850 36.45 5.91 -3.58
C THR A 850 35.42 5.53 -2.52
N LEU A 851 35.79 4.75 -1.51
CA LEU A 851 34.87 4.35 -0.43
C LEU A 851 34.36 5.57 0.35
N ILE A 852 35.25 6.48 0.76
CA ILE A 852 34.87 7.68 1.50
C ILE A 852 33.91 8.56 0.67
N ASN A 853 34.19 8.71 -0.64
CA ASN A 853 33.31 9.44 -1.53
C ASN A 853 31.96 8.74 -1.73
N THR A 854 31.95 7.40 -1.82
CA THR A 854 30.72 6.62 -1.91
C THR A 854 29.86 6.84 -0.68
N ILE A 855 30.42 6.72 0.54
CA ILE A 855 29.70 6.99 1.80
C ILE A 855 29.08 8.38 1.79
N GLY A 856 29.85 9.40 1.41
CA GLY A 856 29.36 10.78 1.33
C GLY A 856 28.35 11.05 0.21
N SER A 857 28.13 10.10 -0.69
CA SER A 857 27.14 10.17 -1.78
C SER A 857 25.89 9.32 -1.55
N LEU A 858 25.87 8.51 -0.48
CA LEU A 858 24.72 7.69 -0.13
C LEU A 858 23.52 8.59 0.23
N PRO A 859 22.30 8.29 -0.27
CA PRO A 859 21.14 9.13 0.02
C PRO A 859 20.83 9.22 1.52
N GLY A 860 20.52 10.43 1.98
CA GLY A 860 20.19 10.69 3.39
C GLY A 860 21.38 10.70 4.35
N LEU A 861 22.58 10.32 3.90
CA LEU A 861 23.79 10.34 4.71
C LEU A 861 24.76 11.42 4.24
N SER A 862 25.47 11.99 5.20
CA SER A 862 26.64 12.82 4.94
C SER A 862 27.90 12.09 5.38
N ILE A 863 29.05 12.45 4.79
CA ILE A 863 30.33 11.93 5.28
C ILE A 863 30.58 12.29 6.75
N ASN A 864 30.01 13.40 7.23
CA ASN A 864 30.12 13.79 8.62
C ASN A 864 29.45 12.76 9.53
N ASP A 865 28.34 12.14 9.12
CA ASP A 865 27.63 11.14 9.92
C ASP A 865 28.50 9.93 10.25
N PHE A 866 29.33 9.50 9.29
CA PHE A 866 30.33 8.45 9.50
C PHE A 866 31.35 8.84 10.58
N TRP A 867 31.85 10.09 10.55
CA TRP A 867 32.83 10.57 11.51
C TRP A 867 32.25 10.84 12.90
N SER A 868 31.04 11.40 12.97
CA SER A 868 30.34 11.67 14.23
C SER A 868 29.64 10.45 14.81
N ARG A 869 29.58 9.33 14.07
CA ARG A 869 28.84 8.12 14.44
C ARG A 869 27.35 8.39 14.67
N SER A 870 26.78 9.30 13.88
CA SER A 870 25.34 9.61 13.86
C SER A 870 24.64 8.82 12.74
N ASN A 871 23.31 8.88 12.67
CA ASN A 871 22.50 8.31 11.59
C ASN A 871 22.85 6.85 11.23
N GLY A 872 22.96 5.98 12.25
CA GLY A 872 23.22 4.54 12.11
C GLY A 872 24.70 4.11 12.11
N TRP A 873 25.65 5.04 12.18
CA TRP A 873 27.09 4.74 12.27
C TRP A 873 27.60 4.49 13.70
N ASP A 874 26.71 4.34 14.67
CA ASP A 874 27.04 4.11 16.08
C ASP A 874 27.79 2.79 16.30
N ASN A 875 27.54 1.79 15.45
CA ASN A 875 28.24 0.51 15.46
C ASN A 875 29.70 0.59 14.98
N VAL A 876 30.11 1.68 14.30
CA VAL A 876 31.51 1.88 13.92
C VAL A 876 32.35 1.96 15.18
N ARG A 877 33.36 1.07 15.28
CA ARG A 877 34.24 1.03 16.43
C ARG A 877 34.94 2.38 16.58
N TYR A 878 34.79 2.97 17.76
CA TYR A 878 35.45 4.21 18.12
C TYR A 878 36.60 3.95 19.08
N VAL A 879 37.80 4.41 18.73
CA VAL A 879 38.97 4.28 19.58
C VAL A 879 39.52 5.66 19.86
N ARG A 880 39.38 6.11 21.11
CA ARG A 880 40.09 7.31 21.57
C ARG A 880 41.53 6.92 21.87
N ALA A 881 42.47 7.39 21.06
CA ALA A 881 43.88 7.18 21.30
C ALA A 881 44.27 7.84 22.64
N PRO A 882 45.13 7.21 23.46
CA PRO A 882 45.60 7.84 24.68
C PRO A 882 46.28 9.17 24.33
N SER A 883 45.86 10.25 25.00
CA SER A 883 46.51 11.56 24.85
C SER A 883 48.02 11.39 25.07
N GLN A 884 48.83 12.11 24.30
CA GLN A 884 50.26 12.13 24.56
C GLN A 884 50.48 12.55 26.02
N PRO A 885 51.37 11.87 26.76
CA PRO A 885 51.72 12.32 28.10
C PRO A 885 52.27 13.74 28.01
N GLU A 886 51.64 14.67 28.73
CA GLU A 886 52.07 16.06 28.87
C GLU A 886 53.50 16.08 29.46
N GLY A 887 54.54 16.07 28.61
CA GLY A 887 55.93 16.17 29.09
C GLY A 887 57.05 15.53 28.26
N SER A 888 56.84 15.10 27.02
CA SER A 888 57.93 14.64 26.12
C SER A 888 58.20 15.58 24.97
#